data_AF-A0A1H7MT83-F1
#
_entry.id   AF-A0A1H7MT83-F1
#
_cell.length_a   1.000
_cell.length_b   1.000
_cell.length_c   1.000
_cell.angle_alpha   90.00
_cell.angle_beta   90.00
_cell.angle_gamma   90.00
#
_symmetry.space_group_name_H-M   'P 1'
#
loop_
_entity.id
_entity.type
_entity.pdbx_description
1 polymer ?
#
loop_
_entity_poly.entity_id
_entity_poly.type
_entity_poly.pdbx_seq_one_letter_code
_entity_poly.pdbx_strand_id
1 'polypeptide(L)'
;MALATLESIQEEVIAALVRGVGYPPELFGHEVDLVRDLGMTPEEINDAVTAAGRKLGIPTPMALHPEQHPTIASIAQGILKSLPQERPAASGREVTLAQVLAFVDGCALRNERPPLETLLEETHRALARMDAAKKEGAAAPGPGAPEAPVPAAEVMKLLTGALVERTGYPADMLEPDLDLEADLGIDTVKQVEAFAQARVGLKVEKDENFRLRDYNTLRKMVDYLVQRAPGAAAPVAVAPPVAPPAGSVTQTLEFLQGAMAQKTGYALDILQPDLDLEVDLGIDTITQIEVFAVARTQSGLERDENFRVRNYNTLRKMAEYLTSKASGSAPATGKAVPAPASAPASAPVTPQPRSAAPAAQADAITKQLVGALVERTGYPEDMLELDLDLEADLGIDTVKQVEAFAMVRVNLGVDKDENFRLRDYNTLRKMVDYLVGKASGSAAPPASVATREEQFLAFLTATLQEKTGYNTEVLGPDFDLEVDLGIDPQTQLEAFSAAQAAFSVPPDERFRVRDCNTLRKMAAALASPPRAESAAPPRSEPLAQPVAVQGALSLDDVRRFVAHCEATGDAESLRRLAAHLRGKLDAPARPLTPPAQFSAKRYEVHPVEQSTQPKGETIAHLRGKTLGITADPQGTYKQLAQRLESAGARVAILQPGAAPAQPLDGLILLHTTAPAPKLAELDAATWASTVNAFTLGLYHSALSVYDRIGEMAGGGWYLVATAGGGLFGHRNAQGQVPLAGASGGFIKCLKRELPSARCKAVDLDPREPSAWAEQIWTELVSADPDVETGYSGGRRYVFRDIETPLAATGPAASIPPGSVVLVSGGGRGVVYHCAKLLVQVTGARVIITGRTVPPNGNEEWLKIPEADLPAYRMSFVKRYMAAHPGSTPVQGMKAFDTDIARRRELHQSLEDCRAQGLQLDYKVCDMTDPAAVRSLLAEVRRQYGRIDGIVHGATIEESKSLPMKSADAIVRTLASKAHLWQVLAHETRGDALQFFINFGSGSGRYGNQGQTDYSAANALVAKAGLVYGALRPEVRSVTIDWPVWVGAGIVENNRDYLERLGKAGVCVIDTSEGAYWFVGELLYGGRAGEVVIADDRTFASRGWPRHEKEALQVTAKQAGGTRYAI
;
A
#
# COMPACT_ATOMS: atom_id res chain seq x y z
N MET A 1 50.13 3.66 -48.71
CA MET A 1 49.03 4.12 -49.58
C MET A 1 48.02 4.84 -48.69
N ALA A 2 48.11 6.16 -48.59
CA ALA A 2 47.25 6.94 -47.67
C ALA A 2 46.06 7.56 -48.43
N LEU A 3 44.94 7.76 -47.72
CA LEU A 3 43.72 8.42 -48.20
C LEU A 3 42.93 7.68 -49.31
N ALA A 4 42.63 6.40 -49.11
CA ALA A 4 41.48 5.78 -49.78
C ALA A 4 40.18 6.23 -49.05
N THR A 5 39.39 7.11 -49.68
CA THR A 5 38.09 7.54 -49.16
C THR A 5 36.99 6.53 -49.52
N LEU A 6 35.82 6.62 -48.87
CA LEU A 6 34.67 5.78 -49.24
C LEU A 6 34.27 5.99 -50.71
N GLU A 7 34.29 7.24 -51.19
CA GLU A 7 34.03 7.61 -52.58
C GLU A 7 35.03 6.94 -53.54
N SER A 8 36.34 7.02 -53.27
CA SER A 8 37.37 6.40 -54.12
C SER A 8 37.24 4.87 -54.20
N ILE A 9 36.74 4.22 -53.13
CA ILE A 9 36.44 2.78 -53.15
C ILE A 9 35.18 2.50 -53.99
N GLN A 10 34.14 3.35 -53.90
CA GLN A 10 32.93 3.24 -54.72
C GLN A 10 33.26 3.41 -56.22
N GLU A 11 34.09 4.40 -56.59
CA GLU A 11 34.54 4.63 -57.97
C GLU A 11 35.23 3.38 -58.57
N GLU A 12 36.11 2.71 -57.83
CA GLU A 12 36.79 1.50 -58.31
C GLU A 12 35.86 0.29 -58.41
N VAL A 13 34.86 0.16 -57.52
CA VAL A 13 33.82 -0.88 -57.61
C VAL A 13 32.91 -0.64 -58.82
N ILE A 14 32.42 0.59 -59.03
CA ILE A 14 31.64 0.96 -60.22
C ILE A 14 32.46 0.70 -61.49
N ALA A 15 33.72 1.15 -61.52
CA ALA A 15 34.59 0.94 -62.67
C ALA A 15 34.90 -0.55 -62.92
N ALA A 16 34.91 -1.40 -61.89
CA ALA A 16 35.02 -2.85 -62.04
C ALA A 16 33.74 -3.47 -62.63
N LEU A 17 32.55 -3.08 -62.13
CA LEU A 17 31.25 -3.55 -62.65
C LEU A 17 31.03 -3.15 -64.11
N VAL A 18 31.28 -1.87 -64.46
CA VAL A 18 31.21 -1.36 -65.85
C VAL A 18 32.10 -2.16 -66.81
N ARG A 19 33.29 -2.61 -66.35
CA ARG A 19 34.19 -3.47 -67.14
C ARG A 19 33.77 -4.94 -67.19
N GLY A 20 33.02 -5.42 -66.20
CA GLY A 20 32.57 -6.81 -66.10
C GLY A 20 31.32 -7.10 -66.92
N VAL A 21 30.27 -6.27 -66.78
CA VAL A 21 28.96 -6.48 -67.43
C VAL A 21 28.63 -5.48 -68.55
N GLY A 22 29.48 -4.46 -68.77
CA GLY A 22 29.35 -3.55 -69.91
C GLY A 22 28.24 -2.50 -69.82
N TYR A 23 27.53 -2.40 -68.69
CA TYR A 23 26.54 -1.36 -68.44
C TYR A 23 27.18 0.04 -68.27
N PRO A 24 26.49 1.12 -68.70
CA PRO A 24 26.97 2.49 -68.51
C PRO A 24 27.01 2.88 -67.01
N PRO A 25 28.00 3.70 -66.59
CA PRO A 25 28.24 4.00 -65.18
C PRO A 25 27.07 4.70 -64.48
N GLU A 26 26.24 5.44 -65.21
CA GLU A 26 25.10 6.21 -64.70
C GLU A 26 23.99 5.34 -64.08
N LEU A 27 24.00 4.01 -64.31
CA LEU A 27 23.05 3.07 -63.69
C LEU A 27 23.47 2.64 -62.27
N PHE A 28 24.74 2.79 -61.88
CA PHE A 28 25.28 2.28 -60.61
C PHE A 28 25.23 3.31 -59.48
N GLY A 29 24.02 3.79 -59.17
CA GLY A 29 23.81 4.74 -58.06
C GLY A 29 24.14 4.14 -56.69
N HIS A 30 24.57 4.98 -55.73
CA HIS A 30 25.08 4.55 -54.43
C HIS A 30 24.11 3.69 -53.60
N GLU A 31 22.80 3.87 -53.79
CA GLU A 31 21.71 3.16 -53.08
C GLU A 31 20.94 2.17 -53.97
N VAL A 32 21.35 1.96 -55.23
CA VAL A 32 20.71 0.99 -56.14
C VAL A 32 21.05 -0.43 -55.72
N ASP A 33 20.06 -1.32 -55.65
CA ASP A 33 20.26 -2.74 -55.35
C ASP A 33 20.73 -3.49 -56.60
N LEU A 34 21.98 -3.95 -56.60
CA LEU A 34 22.60 -4.60 -57.74
C LEU A 34 21.92 -5.92 -58.10
N VAL A 35 21.38 -6.65 -57.13
CA VAL A 35 20.74 -7.95 -57.34
C VAL A 35 19.26 -7.76 -57.70
N ARG A 36 18.56 -6.87 -57.00
CA ARG A 36 17.11 -6.69 -57.13
C ARG A 36 16.71 -5.74 -58.26
N ASP A 37 17.39 -4.60 -58.40
CA ASP A 37 17.00 -3.55 -59.34
C ASP A 37 17.76 -3.65 -60.67
N LEU A 38 19.00 -4.17 -60.65
CA LEU A 38 19.81 -4.42 -61.85
C LEU A 38 19.94 -5.90 -62.25
N GLY A 39 19.41 -6.83 -61.44
CA GLY A 39 19.35 -8.26 -61.79
C GLY A 39 20.69 -9.00 -61.81
N MET A 40 21.76 -8.43 -61.24
CA MET A 40 23.11 -8.99 -61.31
C MET A 40 23.26 -10.26 -60.45
N THR A 41 24.04 -11.22 -60.92
CA THR A 41 24.29 -12.46 -60.18
C THR A 41 25.26 -12.25 -59.00
N PRO A 42 25.18 -13.08 -57.95
CA PRO A 42 26.12 -13.01 -56.84
C PRO A 42 27.59 -13.24 -57.21
N GLU A 43 27.86 -13.89 -58.35
CA GLU A 43 29.22 -14.16 -58.85
C GLU A 43 29.81 -12.92 -59.55
N GLU A 44 29.06 -12.26 -60.43
CA GLU A 44 29.49 -11.00 -61.09
C GLU A 44 29.83 -9.90 -60.07
N ILE A 45 29.04 -9.78 -59.00
CA ILE A 45 29.29 -8.83 -57.91
C ILE A 45 30.58 -9.19 -57.14
N ASN A 46 30.79 -10.48 -56.82
CA ASN A 46 31.98 -10.92 -56.09
C ASN A 46 33.27 -10.81 -56.92
N ASP A 47 33.22 -11.02 -58.23
CA ASP A 47 34.36 -10.81 -59.12
C ASP A 47 34.73 -9.32 -59.24
N ALA A 48 33.75 -8.42 -59.33
CA ALA A 48 34.01 -6.97 -59.34
C ALA A 48 34.61 -6.48 -58.01
N VAL A 49 34.08 -6.94 -56.87
CA VAL A 49 34.63 -6.71 -55.53
C VAL A 49 36.06 -7.25 -55.42
N THR A 50 36.31 -8.45 -55.93
CA THR A 50 37.65 -9.07 -55.91
C THR A 50 38.64 -8.32 -56.80
N ALA A 51 38.22 -7.81 -57.95
CA ALA A 51 39.04 -6.97 -58.82
C ALA A 51 39.41 -5.63 -58.17
N ALA A 52 38.44 -4.95 -57.52
CA ALA A 52 38.68 -3.73 -56.77
C ALA A 52 39.63 -3.99 -55.57
N GLY A 53 39.38 -5.04 -54.79
CA GLY A 53 40.22 -5.44 -53.65
C GLY A 53 41.68 -5.71 -54.03
N ARG A 54 41.92 -6.40 -55.14
CA ARG A 54 43.28 -6.61 -55.68
C ARG A 54 43.97 -5.30 -56.05
N LYS A 55 43.25 -4.36 -56.67
CA LYS A 55 43.80 -3.04 -57.06
C LYS A 55 44.12 -2.16 -55.84
N LEU A 56 43.35 -2.31 -54.77
CA LEU A 56 43.53 -1.62 -53.48
C LEU A 56 44.51 -2.34 -52.52
N GLY A 57 45.04 -3.51 -52.89
CA GLY A 57 46.04 -4.26 -52.11
C GLY A 57 45.48 -5.09 -50.94
N ILE A 58 44.18 -5.41 -50.92
CA ILE A 58 43.53 -6.20 -49.88
C ILE A 58 43.56 -7.70 -50.26
N PRO A 59 44.07 -8.60 -49.39
CA PRO A 59 43.97 -10.03 -49.62
C PRO A 59 42.57 -10.57 -49.27
N THR A 60 41.74 -10.76 -50.30
CA THR A 60 40.53 -11.61 -50.28
C THR A 60 40.89 -13.09 -49.98
N PRO A 61 39.98 -13.94 -49.47
CA PRO A 61 38.52 -13.86 -49.57
C PRO A 61 37.82 -13.13 -48.41
N MET A 62 37.44 -11.89 -48.67
CA MET A 62 36.20 -11.33 -48.12
C MET A 62 35.04 -12.06 -48.80
N ALA A 63 34.28 -12.87 -48.06
CA ALA A 63 32.98 -13.34 -48.51
C ALA A 63 31.94 -12.24 -48.23
N LEU A 64 31.89 -11.21 -49.09
CA LEU A 64 30.76 -10.28 -49.09
C LEU A 64 29.58 -11.00 -49.75
N HIS A 65 28.66 -11.50 -48.94
CA HIS A 65 27.41 -12.08 -49.44
C HIS A 65 26.57 -10.95 -50.07
N PRO A 66 26.26 -10.97 -51.37
CA PRO A 66 25.64 -9.83 -52.05
C PRO A 66 24.25 -9.48 -51.51
N GLU A 67 23.50 -10.47 -51.04
CA GLU A 67 22.21 -10.27 -50.34
C GLU A 67 22.34 -9.50 -49.00
N GLN A 68 23.54 -9.44 -48.41
CA GLN A 68 23.84 -8.65 -47.20
C GLN A 68 24.46 -7.29 -47.53
N HIS A 69 24.92 -7.11 -48.77
CA HIS A 69 25.53 -5.88 -49.28
C HIS A 69 24.94 -5.51 -50.65
N PRO A 70 23.62 -5.22 -50.73
CA PRO A 70 22.91 -5.05 -52.00
C PRO A 70 23.39 -3.85 -52.83
N THR A 71 23.91 -2.79 -52.19
CA THR A 71 24.21 -1.52 -52.85
C THR A 71 25.71 -1.22 -52.92
N ILE A 72 26.12 -0.42 -53.92
CA ILE A 72 27.49 0.09 -54.07
C ILE A 72 28.04 0.69 -52.75
N ALA A 73 27.22 1.45 -52.02
CA ALA A 73 27.63 2.02 -50.74
C ALA A 73 27.89 0.96 -49.66
N SER A 74 27.02 -0.05 -49.55
CA SER A 74 27.19 -1.14 -48.58
C SER A 74 28.39 -2.05 -48.88
N ILE A 75 28.71 -2.26 -50.16
CA ILE A 75 29.89 -3.00 -50.63
C ILE A 75 31.16 -2.22 -50.31
N ALA A 76 31.22 -0.93 -50.67
CA ALA A 76 32.37 -0.08 -50.41
C ALA A 76 32.65 0.10 -48.91
N GLN A 77 31.62 0.16 -48.06
CA GLN A 77 31.80 0.11 -46.60
C GLN A 77 32.37 -1.23 -46.11
N GLY A 78 32.02 -2.35 -46.76
CA GLY A 78 32.63 -3.67 -46.49
C GLY A 78 34.13 -3.66 -46.80
N ILE A 79 34.51 -3.20 -47.99
CA ILE A 79 35.91 -3.06 -48.43
C ILE A 79 36.70 -2.11 -47.53
N LEU A 80 36.13 -0.96 -47.18
CA LEU A 80 36.75 0.04 -46.28
C LEU A 80 37.05 -0.53 -44.89
N LYS A 81 36.19 -1.41 -44.36
CA LYS A 81 36.41 -2.12 -43.08
C LYS A 81 37.49 -3.21 -43.16
N SER A 82 37.86 -3.66 -44.37
CA SER A 82 38.84 -4.73 -44.60
C SER A 82 40.24 -4.24 -45.01
N LEU A 83 40.44 -2.93 -45.21
CA LEU A 83 41.77 -2.37 -45.42
C LEU A 83 42.66 -2.57 -44.16
N PRO A 84 43.90 -3.06 -44.31
CA PRO A 84 44.82 -3.19 -43.18
C PRO A 84 45.24 -1.81 -42.67
N GLN A 85 44.68 -1.39 -41.53
CA GLN A 85 44.94 -0.05 -41.01
C GLN A 85 46.32 0.05 -40.35
N GLU A 86 47.22 0.79 -41.02
CA GLU A 86 48.45 1.30 -40.41
C GLU A 86 48.10 2.18 -39.20
N ARG A 87 48.45 1.74 -37.99
CA ARG A 87 48.70 2.68 -36.89
C ARG A 87 50.07 3.32 -37.13
N PRO A 88 50.16 4.66 -37.10
CA PRO A 88 50.49 5.25 -35.80
C PRO A 88 49.75 6.58 -35.47
N ALA A 89 49.93 7.00 -34.21
CA ALA A 89 49.69 8.32 -33.64
C ALA A 89 48.24 8.83 -33.39
N ALA A 90 47.93 8.91 -32.08
CA ALA A 90 47.20 10.01 -31.43
C ALA A 90 45.77 10.41 -31.90
N SER A 91 44.78 9.69 -31.36
CA SER A 91 43.51 10.33 -30.93
C SER A 91 42.89 9.65 -29.70
N GLY A 92 43.22 8.38 -29.46
CA GLY A 92 43.06 7.75 -28.15
C GLY A 92 43.87 8.53 -27.11
N ARG A 93 43.16 9.20 -26.20
CA ARG A 93 43.74 10.00 -25.11
C ARG A 93 44.74 9.15 -24.33
N GLU A 94 45.97 9.64 -24.16
CA GLU A 94 46.97 8.94 -23.36
C GLU A 94 46.55 8.99 -21.88
N VAL A 95 46.11 7.85 -21.35
CA VAL A 95 45.54 7.72 -20.00
C VAL A 95 46.69 7.53 -19.03
N THR A 96 47.13 8.61 -18.37
CA THR A 96 48.20 8.53 -17.36
C THR A 96 47.67 7.93 -16.06
N LEU A 97 48.55 7.25 -15.29
CA LEU A 97 48.21 6.79 -13.94
C LEU A 97 47.63 7.92 -13.08
N ALA A 98 48.16 9.14 -13.17
CA ALA A 98 47.64 10.30 -12.43
C ALA A 98 46.17 10.61 -12.77
N GLN A 99 45.76 10.51 -14.03
CA GLN A 99 44.35 10.67 -14.43
C GLN A 99 43.50 9.49 -13.98
N VAL A 100 44.04 8.26 -13.97
CA VAL A 100 43.34 7.08 -13.43
C VAL A 100 43.11 7.23 -11.93
N LEU A 101 44.12 7.64 -11.16
CA LEU A 101 43.97 7.90 -9.74
C LEU A 101 42.96 9.03 -9.49
N ALA A 102 42.96 10.09 -10.31
CA ALA A 102 41.95 11.16 -10.25
C ALA A 102 40.53 10.69 -10.63
N PHE A 103 40.40 9.74 -11.56
CA PHE A 103 39.12 9.08 -11.87
C PHE A 103 38.67 8.20 -10.70
N VAL A 104 39.57 7.43 -10.09
CA VAL A 104 39.31 6.62 -8.89
C VAL A 104 38.90 7.51 -7.72
N ASP A 105 39.51 8.68 -7.54
CA ASP A 105 39.06 9.71 -6.58
C ASP A 105 37.65 10.20 -6.94
N GLY A 106 37.36 10.45 -8.22
CA GLY A 106 36.02 10.80 -8.70
C GLY A 106 34.96 9.71 -8.44
N CYS A 107 35.29 8.44 -8.70
CA CYS A 107 34.46 7.28 -8.38
C CYS A 107 34.23 7.15 -6.87
N ALA A 108 35.27 7.34 -6.05
CA ALA A 108 35.16 7.34 -4.59
C ALA A 108 34.24 8.48 -4.11
N LEU A 109 34.38 9.69 -4.65
CA LEU A 109 33.51 10.84 -4.37
C LEU A 109 32.05 10.60 -4.77
N ARG A 110 31.81 9.82 -5.85
CA ARG A 110 30.46 9.38 -6.26
C ARG A 110 29.99 8.12 -5.51
N ASN A 111 30.84 7.49 -4.70
CA ASN A 111 30.64 6.20 -4.03
C ASN A 111 30.36 5.03 -4.99
N GLU A 112 31.04 5.02 -6.13
CA GLU A 112 31.13 3.90 -7.06
C GLU A 112 32.06 2.80 -6.53
N ARG A 113 31.81 2.36 -5.28
CA ARG A 113 32.54 1.25 -4.64
C ARG A 113 32.63 -0.02 -5.50
N PRO A 114 31.64 -0.42 -6.32
CA PRO A 114 31.76 -1.61 -7.15
C PRO A 114 32.65 -1.41 -8.36
N PRO A 115 32.61 -0.30 -9.13
CA PRO A 115 33.70 0.02 -10.04
C PRO A 115 35.05 0.08 -9.33
N LEU A 116 35.16 0.51 -8.07
CA LEU A 116 36.45 0.47 -7.35
C LEU A 116 36.88 -0.94 -6.90
N GLU A 117 35.98 -1.77 -6.40
CA GLU A 117 36.22 -3.19 -6.04
C GLU A 117 36.47 -4.02 -7.31
N THR A 118 35.68 -3.81 -8.36
CA THR A 118 35.85 -4.42 -9.68
C THR A 118 37.12 -3.93 -10.35
N LEU A 119 37.55 -2.67 -10.20
CA LEU A 119 38.86 -2.22 -10.68
C LEU A 119 39.99 -2.79 -9.81
N LEU A 120 39.80 -2.95 -8.50
CA LEU A 120 40.79 -3.55 -7.61
C LEU A 120 40.95 -5.04 -7.93
N GLU A 121 39.86 -5.74 -8.17
CA GLU A 121 39.85 -7.10 -8.69
C GLU A 121 40.34 -7.16 -10.13
N GLU A 122 39.98 -6.27 -11.04
CA GLU A 122 40.51 -6.25 -12.42
C GLU A 122 42.01 -5.95 -12.42
N THR A 123 42.53 -5.19 -11.45
CA THR A 123 43.96 -4.88 -11.27
C THR A 123 44.72 -6.04 -10.59
N HIS A 124 44.16 -6.68 -9.57
CA HIS A 124 44.74 -7.90 -8.97
C HIS A 124 44.65 -9.09 -9.94
N ARG A 125 43.52 -9.27 -10.62
CA ARG A 125 43.34 -10.22 -11.72
C ARG A 125 44.26 -9.85 -12.87
N ALA A 126 44.56 -8.57 -13.15
CA ALA A 126 45.55 -8.21 -14.17
C ALA A 126 46.95 -8.69 -13.80
N LEU A 127 47.39 -8.38 -12.58
CA LEU A 127 48.61 -8.93 -11.99
C LEU A 127 48.66 -10.47 -12.05
N ALA A 128 47.52 -11.17 -11.99
CA ALA A 128 47.41 -12.64 -12.09
C ALA A 128 47.02 -13.20 -13.49
N ARG A 129 46.67 -12.36 -14.46
CA ARG A 129 46.33 -12.73 -15.86
C ARG A 129 47.50 -12.48 -16.80
N MET A 130 48.41 -11.57 -16.44
CA MET A 130 49.77 -11.54 -16.97
C MET A 130 50.44 -12.92 -16.85
N ASP A 131 50.07 -13.71 -15.82
CA ASP A 131 50.54 -15.08 -15.63
C ASP A 131 49.76 -16.16 -16.43
N ALA A 132 48.50 -15.92 -16.87
CA ALA A 132 47.71 -16.92 -17.60
C ALA A 132 46.43 -16.41 -18.34
N ALA A 133 46.37 -16.53 -19.69
CA ALA A 133 45.13 -16.70 -20.50
C ALA A 133 45.40 -16.95 -22.01
N LYS A 134 44.52 -17.69 -22.73
CA LYS A 134 44.33 -17.57 -24.21
C LYS A 134 43.07 -18.29 -24.80
N LYS A 135 42.15 -17.51 -25.39
CA LYS A 135 41.15 -17.79 -26.47
C LYS A 135 39.84 -18.59 -26.19
N GLU A 136 38.87 -18.43 -27.13
CA GLU A 136 37.38 -18.43 -26.93
C GLU A 136 36.54 -18.95 -28.15
N GLY A 137 35.22 -19.17 -27.94
CA GLY A 137 34.08 -19.07 -28.93
C GLY A 137 33.61 -20.35 -29.69
N ALA A 138 32.48 -20.44 -30.42
CA ALA A 138 31.10 -19.84 -30.43
C ALA A 138 30.28 -20.35 -31.67
N ALA A 139 28.94 -20.23 -31.89
CA ALA A 139 27.71 -20.45 -31.06
C ALA A 139 26.38 -20.41 -31.93
N ALA A 140 25.29 -21.10 -31.50
CA ALA A 140 23.84 -20.87 -31.85
C ALA A 140 23.33 -21.16 -33.33
N PRO A 141 22.13 -20.72 -33.80
CA PRO A 141 20.70 -21.08 -33.47
C PRO A 141 19.75 -21.38 -34.69
N GLY A 142 18.39 -21.49 -34.52
CA GLY A 142 17.38 -21.46 -35.63
C GLY A 142 15.86 -21.65 -35.26
N PRO A 143 14.85 -20.93 -35.85
CA PRO A 143 13.41 -20.91 -35.39
C PRO A 143 12.26 -21.04 -36.47
N GLY A 144 10.96 -20.99 -36.08
CA GLY A 144 9.78 -20.77 -36.97
C GLY A 144 8.34 -21.10 -36.41
N ALA A 145 7.26 -20.43 -36.88
CA ALA A 145 5.81 -20.57 -36.50
C ALA A 145 4.86 -20.02 -37.64
N PRO A 146 3.52 -19.68 -37.54
CA PRO A 146 2.41 -19.90 -36.55
C PRO A 146 0.96 -20.22 -37.11
N GLU A 147 -0.08 -20.28 -36.24
CA GLU A 147 -1.58 -20.15 -36.42
C GLU A 147 -2.43 -21.20 -37.23
N ALA A 148 -3.79 -21.23 -37.36
CA ALA A 148 -4.95 -20.30 -37.16
C ALA A 148 -6.32 -21.04 -36.75
N PRO A 149 -7.51 -20.37 -36.51
CA PRO A 149 -8.66 -20.97 -35.76
C PRO A 149 -10.10 -21.07 -36.41
N VAL A 150 -11.17 -21.23 -35.58
CA VAL A 150 -12.46 -21.96 -35.82
C VAL A 150 -13.74 -21.19 -35.32
N PRO A 151 -14.98 -21.45 -35.83
CA PRO A 151 -16.24 -20.77 -35.43
C PRO A 151 -17.13 -21.56 -34.43
N ALA A 152 -18.38 -21.08 -34.19
CA ALA A 152 -19.42 -21.59 -33.26
C ALA A 152 -19.06 -21.51 -31.76
N ALA A 153 -17.80 -21.80 -31.42
CA ALA A 153 -17.12 -21.17 -30.30
C ALA A 153 -17.23 -19.63 -30.33
N GLU A 154 -17.60 -19.04 -31.47
CA GLU A 154 -17.70 -17.61 -31.76
C GLU A 154 -18.52 -16.76 -30.76
N VAL A 155 -19.64 -17.28 -30.25
CA VAL A 155 -20.47 -16.54 -29.27
C VAL A 155 -19.85 -16.58 -27.88
N MET A 156 -19.32 -17.74 -27.47
CA MET A 156 -18.52 -17.87 -26.24
C MET A 156 -17.30 -16.94 -26.34
N LYS A 157 -16.54 -17.03 -27.44
CA LYS A 157 -15.38 -16.19 -27.83
C LYS A 157 -15.70 -14.69 -27.88
N LEU A 158 -16.94 -14.26 -28.11
CA LEU A 158 -17.34 -12.85 -28.00
C LEU A 158 -17.46 -12.41 -26.54
N LEU A 159 -18.18 -13.15 -25.69
CA LEU A 159 -18.35 -12.78 -24.28
C LEU A 159 -17.08 -13.03 -23.45
N THR A 160 -16.48 -14.20 -23.62
CA THR A 160 -15.14 -14.53 -23.13
C THR A 160 -14.09 -13.56 -23.69
N GLY A 161 -14.18 -13.15 -24.97
CA GLY A 161 -13.26 -12.18 -25.57
C GLY A 161 -13.38 -10.78 -24.96
N ALA A 162 -14.60 -10.31 -24.72
CA ALA A 162 -14.87 -9.06 -24.01
C ALA A 162 -14.33 -9.08 -22.57
N LEU A 163 -14.38 -10.24 -21.88
CA LEU A 163 -13.70 -10.42 -20.60
C LEU A 163 -12.17 -10.48 -20.76
N VAL A 164 -11.63 -11.20 -21.75
CA VAL A 164 -10.18 -11.27 -22.03
C VAL A 164 -9.59 -9.86 -22.21
N GLU A 165 -10.26 -9.04 -23.04
CA GLU A 165 -9.89 -7.66 -23.34
C GLU A 165 -9.87 -6.77 -22.07
N ARG A 166 -10.85 -6.93 -21.18
CA ARG A 166 -11.03 -6.06 -20.00
C ARG A 166 -10.34 -6.54 -18.72
N THR A 167 -10.06 -7.83 -18.61
CA THR A 167 -9.52 -8.46 -17.37
C THR A 167 -8.11 -9.02 -17.54
N GLY A 168 -7.67 -9.25 -18.79
CA GLY A 168 -6.43 -9.96 -19.10
C GLY A 168 -6.48 -11.48 -18.92
N TYR A 169 -7.59 -12.05 -18.44
CA TYR A 169 -7.77 -13.51 -18.38
C TYR A 169 -7.74 -14.12 -19.79
N PRO A 170 -7.05 -15.25 -20.05
CA PRO A 170 -7.11 -15.94 -21.33
C PRO A 170 -8.42 -16.74 -21.43
N ALA A 171 -8.89 -16.95 -22.65
CA ALA A 171 -10.22 -17.49 -22.93
C ALA A 171 -10.49 -18.87 -22.28
N ASP A 172 -9.46 -19.69 -22.14
CA ASP A 172 -9.47 -21.04 -21.57
C ASP A 172 -9.29 -21.10 -20.04
N MET A 173 -9.20 -19.96 -19.34
CA MET A 173 -9.47 -19.88 -17.89
C MET A 173 -10.91 -19.54 -17.55
N LEU A 174 -11.59 -18.89 -18.48
CA LEU A 174 -12.94 -18.37 -18.31
C LEU A 174 -13.94 -19.50 -18.55
N GLU A 175 -13.80 -20.56 -17.74
CA GLU A 175 -14.63 -21.75 -17.79
C GLU A 175 -16.10 -21.37 -17.59
N PRO A 176 -17.04 -21.90 -18.40
CA PRO A 176 -18.42 -21.40 -18.40
C PRO A 176 -19.15 -21.53 -17.05
N ASP A 177 -18.72 -22.43 -16.17
CA ASP A 177 -19.46 -22.82 -14.96
C ASP A 177 -18.89 -22.25 -13.66
N LEU A 178 -17.77 -21.50 -13.72
CA LEU A 178 -17.18 -20.80 -12.55
C LEU A 178 -17.93 -19.50 -12.22
N ASP A 179 -17.94 -19.11 -10.95
CA ASP A 179 -18.46 -17.81 -10.51
C ASP A 179 -17.48 -16.68 -10.88
N LEU A 180 -18.00 -15.66 -11.58
CA LEU A 180 -17.19 -14.56 -12.08
C LEU A 180 -16.56 -13.70 -10.97
N GLU A 181 -17.18 -13.61 -9.79
CA GLU A 181 -16.71 -12.80 -8.68
C GLU A 181 -16.01 -13.64 -7.59
N ALA A 182 -16.61 -14.76 -7.18
CA ALA A 182 -16.11 -15.59 -6.08
C ALA A 182 -14.92 -16.48 -6.48
N ASP A 183 -14.95 -17.10 -7.67
CA ASP A 183 -13.86 -17.96 -8.15
C ASP A 183 -12.83 -17.17 -8.96
N LEU A 184 -13.33 -16.34 -9.89
CA LEU A 184 -12.54 -15.58 -10.86
C LEU A 184 -12.11 -14.19 -10.38
N GLY A 185 -12.73 -13.62 -9.35
CA GLY A 185 -12.34 -12.30 -8.82
C GLY A 185 -12.50 -11.14 -9.80
N ILE A 186 -13.36 -11.28 -10.81
CA ILE A 186 -13.66 -10.24 -11.80
C ILE A 186 -14.70 -9.32 -11.19
N ASP A 187 -14.34 -8.05 -11.00
CA ASP A 187 -15.24 -7.04 -10.46
C ASP A 187 -16.52 -6.88 -11.30
N THR A 188 -17.62 -6.57 -10.62
CA THR A 188 -18.96 -6.49 -11.20
C THR A 188 -19.04 -5.46 -12.34
N VAL A 189 -18.20 -4.42 -12.34
CA VAL A 189 -18.12 -3.41 -13.40
C VAL A 189 -17.65 -4.06 -14.71
N LYS A 190 -16.52 -4.79 -14.70
CA LYS A 190 -16.04 -5.51 -15.90
C LYS A 190 -17.01 -6.59 -16.38
N GLN A 191 -17.76 -7.22 -15.47
CA GLN A 191 -18.83 -8.16 -15.86
C GLN A 191 -19.97 -7.47 -16.62
N VAL A 192 -20.50 -6.36 -16.09
CA VAL A 192 -21.54 -5.54 -16.76
C VAL A 192 -21.05 -5.05 -18.12
N GLU A 193 -19.83 -4.51 -18.17
CA GLU A 193 -19.26 -3.95 -19.38
C GLU A 193 -19.04 -5.01 -20.49
N ALA A 194 -18.49 -6.18 -20.15
CA ALA A 194 -18.27 -7.26 -21.11
C ALA A 194 -19.60 -7.86 -21.60
N PHE A 195 -20.59 -7.98 -20.72
CA PHE A 195 -21.94 -8.39 -21.10
C PHE A 195 -22.60 -7.39 -22.06
N ALA A 196 -22.46 -6.08 -21.78
CA ALA A 196 -22.96 -5.03 -22.67
C ALA A 196 -22.30 -5.07 -24.06
N GLN A 197 -20.97 -5.26 -24.12
CA GLN A 197 -20.23 -5.42 -25.38
C GLN A 197 -20.74 -6.62 -26.20
N ALA A 198 -20.90 -7.79 -25.58
CA ALA A 198 -21.44 -8.97 -26.25
C ALA A 198 -22.91 -8.79 -26.68
N ARG A 199 -23.75 -8.20 -25.82
CA ARG A 199 -25.17 -7.92 -26.12
C ARG A 199 -25.32 -7.00 -27.34
N VAL A 200 -24.50 -5.95 -27.42
CA VAL A 200 -24.47 -5.02 -28.58
C VAL A 200 -23.94 -5.72 -29.83
N GLY A 201 -22.86 -6.50 -29.73
CA GLY A 201 -22.30 -7.26 -30.86
C GLY A 201 -23.27 -8.29 -31.45
N LEU A 202 -24.11 -8.91 -30.60
CA LEU A 202 -25.13 -9.89 -30.99
C LEU A 202 -26.50 -9.27 -31.32
N LYS A 203 -26.65 -7.93 -31.23
CA LYS A 203 -27.90 -7.19 -31.46
C LYS A 203 -29.08 -7.65 -30.60
N VAL A 204 -28.83 -8.04 -29.36
CA VAL A 204 -29.87 -8.45 -28.40
C VAL A 204 -30.45 -7.20 -27.71
N GLU A 205 -31.78 -7.07 -27.72
CA GLU A 205 -32.49 -5.92 -27.11
C GLU A 205 -32.25 -5.83 -25.59
N LYS A 206 -32.47 -4.65 -24.99
CA LYS A 206 -32.32 -4.45 -23.54
C LYS A 206 -33.48 -5.13 -22.81
N ASP A 207 -33.18 -5.82 -21.72
CA ASP A 207 -34.18 -6.41 -20.84
C ASP A 207 -34.19 -5.66 -19.51
N GLU A 208 -35.31 -5.01 -19.20
CA GLU A 208 -35.51 -4.22 -17.98
C GLU A 208 -35.60 -5.10 -16.72
N ASN A 209 -35.78 -6.41 -16.87
CA ASN A 209 -35.83 -7.38 -15.76
C ASN A 209 -34.51 -8.16 -15.56
N PHE A 210 -33.47 -7.88 -16.35
CA PHE A 210 -32.19 -8.59 -16.24
C PHE A 210 -31.42 -8.17 -14.98
N ARG A 211 -31.10 -9.15 -14.12
CA ARG A 211 -30.31 -8.97 -12.90
C ARG A 211 -29.03 -9.80 -12.99
N LEU A 212 -27.87 -9.14 -13.10
CA LEU A 212 -26.59 -9.81 -13.37
C LEU A 212 -26.24 -10.93 -12.37
N ARG A 213 -26.57 -10.74 -11.08
CA ARG A 213 -26.34 -11.72 -10.01
C ARG A 213 -27.02 -13.08 -10.26
N ASP A 214 -28.14 -13.09 -10.99
CA ASP A 214 -28.88 -14.31 -11.32
C ASP A 214 -28.19 -15.09 -12.47
N TYR A 215 -27.23 -14.44 -13.16
CA TYR A 215 -26.41 -14.94 -14.27
C TYR A 215 -24.89 -14.90 -13.96
N ASN A 216 -24.50 -15.15 -12.71
CA ASN A 216 -23.13 -15.09 -12.18
C ASN A 216 -22.05 -16.02 -12.82
N THR A 217 -22.39 -16.79 -13.86
CA THR A 217 -21.42 -17.65 -14.59
C THR A 217 -21.55 -17.46 -16.09
N LEU A 218 -20.44 -17.67 -16.81
CA LEU A 218 -20.36 -17.43 -18.24
C LEU A 218 -21.33 -18.27 -19.09
N ARG A 219 -21.65 -19.50 -18.66
CA ARG A 219 -22.66 -20.35 -19.29
C ARG A 219 -24.03 -19.73 -19.19
N LYS A 220 -24.43 -19.26 -17.99
CA LYS A 220 -25.72 -18.58 -17.77
C LYS A 220 -25.85 -17.35 -18.67
N MET A 221 -24.78 -16.56 -18.80
CA MET A 221 -24.75 -15.36 -19.64
C MET A 221 -24.80 -15.70 -21.14
N VAL A 222 -24.08 -16.73 -21.61
CA VAL A 222 -24.14 -17.18 -23.00
C VAL A 222 -25.49 -17.80 -23.34
N ASP A 223 -26.03 -18.68 -22.50
CA ASP A 223 -27.34 -19.31 -22.72
C ASP A 223 -28.45 -18.25 -22.78
N TYR A 224 -28.39 -17.21 -21.93
CA TYR A 224 -29.29 -16.06 -22.00
C TYR A 224 -29.19 -15.28 -23.32
N LEU A 225 -27.96 -14.99 -23.79
CA LEU A 225 -27.75 -14.26 -25.04
C LEU A 225 -28.11 -15.09 -26.28
N VAL A 226 -27.82 -16.39 -26.28
CA VAL A 226 -28.16 -17.33 -27.36
C VAL A 226 -29.66 -17.51 -27.48
N GLN A 227 -30.41 -17.56 -26.37
CA GLN A 227 -31.88 -17.65 -26.38
C GLN A 227 -32.58 -16.41 -26.97
N ARG A 228 -31.87 -15.29 -27.17
CA ARG A 228 -32.45 -14.04 -27.70
C ARG A 228 -31.82 -13.53 -29.00
N ALA A 229 -30.88 -14.27 -29.58
CA ALA A 229 -30.35 -13.96 -30.91
C ALA A 229 -31.36 -14.36 -32.02
N PRO A 230 -31.61 -13.53 -33.06
CA PRO A 230 -32.61 -13.87 -34.08
C PRO A 230 -32.17 -14.97 -35.07
N GLY A 231 -32.68 -16.19 -34.89
CA GLY A 231 -32.80 -17.18 -35.99
C GLY A 231 -32.15 -18.55 -35.79
N ALA A 232 -32.81 -19.45 -35.07
CA ALA A 232 -32.62 -20.90 -35.15
C ALA A 232 -33.97 -21.62 -35.03
N ALA A 233 -34.12 -22.80 -35.65
CA ALA A 233 -35.40 -23.50 -35.79
C ALA A 233 -35.65 -24.59 -34.73
N ALA A 234 -36.91 -24.77 -34.34
CA ALA A 234 -37.39 -25.85 -33.46
C ALA A 234 -37.41 -27.23 -34.17
N PRO A 235 -37.62 -28.35 -33.44
CA PRO A 235 -39.01 -28.85 -33.33
C PRO A 235 -39.38 -29.74 -32.10
N VAL A 236 -40.68 -30.07 -32.03
CA VAL A 236 -41.36 -31.15 -31.25
C VAL A 236 -41.65 -30.90 -29.75
N ALA A 237 -42.84 -31.34 -29.32
CA ALA A 237 -43.37 -31.27 -27.95
C ALA A 237 -43.85 -32.65 -27.45
N VAL A 238 -43.98 -32.81 -26.13
CA VAL A 238 -44.59 -33.97 -25.45
C VAL A 238 -45.52 -33.49 -24.32
N ALA A 239 -46.59 -34.24 -24.05
CA ALA A 239 -47.67 -33.89 -23.12
C ALA A 239 -47.47 -34.48 -21.69
N PRO A 240 -48.26 -34.07 -20.66
CA PRO A 240 -47.82 -34.04 -19.26
C PRO A 240 -48.38 -35.15 -18.35
N PRO A 241 -47.89 -35.23 -17.08
CA PRO A 241 -48.62 -35.86 -15.98
C PRO A 241 -48.85 -34.95 -14.74
N VAL A 242 -50.13 -34.81 -14.37
CA VAL A 242 -50.71 -35.00 -13.02
C VAL A 242 -49.99 -34.48 -11.74
N ALA A 243 -50.69 -33.67 -10.95
CA ALA A 243 -50.52 -33.53 -9.48
C ALA A 243 -51.58 -34.40 -8.75
N PRO A 244 -51.29 -35.01 -7.58
CA PRO A 244 -51.32 -34.35 -6.24
C PRO A 244 -50.27 -34.99 -5.26
N PRO A 245 -50.35 -34.97 -3.90
CA PRO A 245 -51.26 -34.30 -2.95
C PRO A 245 -50.53 -33.51 -1.83
N ALA A 246 -51.28 -33.07 -0.80
CA ALA A 246 -50.75 -32.36 0.37
C ALA A 246 -49.72 -33.19 1.17
N GLY A 247 -48.57 -32.57 1.49
CA GLY A 247 -47.40 -33.26 2.07
C GLY A 247 -47.40 -33.38 3.59
N SER A 248 -46.89 -34.52 4.06
CA SER A 248 -46.50 -34.74 5.46
C SER A 248 -45.09 -34.18 5.74
N VAL A 249 -44.76 -33.94 7.02
CA VAL A 249 -43.43 -33.46 7.45
C VAL A 249 -42.30 -34.30 6.86
N THR A 250 -42.45 -35.62 6.82
CA THR A 250 -41.45 -36.54 6.26
C THR A 250 -41.19 -36.29 4.78
N GLN A 251 -42.22 -36.03 3.98
CA GLN A 251 -42.08 -35.75 2.55
C GLN A 251 -41.48 -34.36 2.30
N THR A 252 -41.85 -33.37 3.12
CA THR A 252 -41.23 -32.03 3.08
C THR A 252 -39.75 -32.10 3.49
N LEU A 253 -39.40 -32.96 4.44
CA LEU A 253 -38.03 -33.23 4.88
C LEU A 253 -37.20 -33.91 3.78
N GLU A 254 -37.70 -35.00 3.20
CA GLU A 254 -37.06 -35.71 2.08
C GLU A 254 -36.82 -34.78 0.89
N PHE A 255 -37.78 -33.91 0.56
CA PHE A 255 -37.61 -32.89 -0.47
C PHE A 255 -36.52 -31.87 -0.10
N LEU A 256 -36.53 -31.33 1.12
CA LEU A 256 -35.52 -30.38 1.59
C LEU A 256 -34.11 -31.01 1.62
N GLN A 257 -33.97 -32.26 2.03
CA GLN A 257 -32.71 -33.01 1.96
C GLN A 257 -32.24 -33.20 0.51
N GLY A 258 -33.14 -33.59 -0.41
CA GLY A 258 -32.82 -33.74 -1.83
C GLY A 258 -32.39 -32.44 -2.51
N ALA A 259 -33.13 -31.36 -2.27
CA ALA A 259 -32.81 -30.04 -2.81
C ALA A 259 -31.53 -29.44 -2.21
N MET A 260 -31.28 -29.66 -0.91
CA MET A 260 -30.03 -29.25 -0.26
C MET A 260 -28.83 -30.04 -0.79
N ALA A 261 -28.96 -31.36 -0.96
CA ALA A 261 -27.93 -32.21 -1.56
C ALA A 261 -27.57 -31.76 -2.98
N GLN A 262 -28.59 -31.53 -3.82
CA GLN A 262 -28.41 -31.09 -5.20
C GLN A 262 -27.73 -29.71 -5.31
N LYS A 263 -27.97 -28.81 -4.35
CA LYS A 263 -27.42 -27.44 -4.38
C LYS A 263 -26.07 -27.27 -3.67
N THR A 264 -25.78 -28.08 -2.65
CA THR A 264 -24.52 -28.01 -1.88
C THR A 264 -23.47 -29.04 -2.31
N GLY A 265 -23.88 -30.10 -3.02
CA GLY A 265 -23.02 -31.25 -3.33
C GLY A 265 -22.84 -32.24 -2.17
N TYR A 266 -23.41 -32.00 -0.99
CA TYR A 266 -23.37 -32.96 0.11
C TYR A 266 -24.16 -34.23 -0.20
N ALA A 267 -23.59 -35.38 0.18
CA ALA A 267 -24.29 -36.65 0.12
C ALA A 267 -25.44 -36.72 1.14
N LEU A 268 -26.51 -37.45 0.80
CA LEU A 268 -27.76 -37.49 1.56
C LEU A 268 -27.63 -38.09 2.98
N ASP A 269 -26.58 -38.86 3.23
CA ASP A 269 -26.22 -39.42 4.55
C ASP A 269 -25.50 -38.42 5.47
N ILE A 270 -24.89 -37.39 4.91
CA ILE A 270 -24.27 -36.27 5.64
C ILE A 270 -25.34 -35.25 6.05
N LEU A 271 -26.34 -35.00 5.20
CA LEU A 271 -27.44 -34.04 5.43
C LEU A 271 -28.51 -34.58 6.39
N GLN A 272 -28.11 -34.89 7.62
CA GLN A 272 -29.01 -35.45 8.63
C GLN A 272 -30.04 -34.40 9.10
N PRO A 273 -31.32 -34.78 9.35
CA PRO A 273 -32.41 -33.82 9.59
C PRO A 273 -32.23 -32.82 10.74
N ASP A 274 -31.43 -33.20 11.74
CA ASP A 274 -31.34 -32.55 13.04
C ASP A 274 -30.03 -31.77 13.28
N LEU A 275 -29.08 -31.83 12.34
CA LEU A 275 -27.83 -31.06 12.39
C LEU A 275 -28.08 -29.57 12.08
N ASP A 276 -27.28 -28.70 12.68
CA ASP A 276 -27.26 -27.26 12.36
C ASP A 276 -26.60 -27.05 10.98
N LEU A 277 -27.39 -26.53 10.05
CA LEU A 277 -26.96 -26.31 8.68
C LEU A 277 -25.79 -25.32 8.58
N GLU A 278 -25.74 -24.30 9.45
CA GLU A 278 -24.69 -23.27 9.44
C GLU A 278 -23.50 -23.67 10.33
N VAL A 279 -23.75 -24.26 11.50
CA VAL A 279 -22.71 -24.54 12.52
C VAL A 279 -22.08 -25.93 12.38
N ASP A 280 -22.85 -26.98 12.12
CA ASP A 280 -22.33 -28.36 12.02
C ASP A 280 -21.92 -28.70 10.57
N LEU A 281 -22.58 -28.11 9.58
CA LEU A 281 -22.44 -28.44 8.15
C LEU A 281 -21.89 -27.30 7.28
N GLY A 282 -21.74 -26.08 7.81
CA GLY A 282 -21.12 -24.94 7.11
C GLY A 282 -21.89 -24.42 5.89
N ILE A 283 -23.15 -24.81 5.72
CA ILE A 283 -24.03 -24.36 4.64
C ILE A 283 -24.52 -22.95 4.98
N ASP A 284 -24.19 -22.00 4.12
CA ASP A 284 -24.46 -20.59 4.35
C ASP A 284 -25.97 -20.26 4.40
N THR A 285 -26.30 -19.13 5.03
CA THR A 285 -27.69 -18.72 5.23
C THR A 285 -28.42 -18.38 3.92
N ILE A 286 -27.73 -18.04 2.82
CA ILE A 286 -28.33 -17.74 1.51
C ILE A 286 -28.79 -19.04 0.85
N THR A 287 -27.91 -20.04 0.75
CA THR A 287 -28.24 -21.38 0.24
C THR A 287 -29.43 -21.98 1.01
N GLN A 288 -29.45 -21.81 2.34
CA GLN A 288 -30.58 -22.21 3.19
C GLN A 288 -31.88 -21.47 2.83
N ILE A 289 -31.84 -20.14 2.64
CA ILE A 289 -33.01 -19.32 2.23
C ILE A 289 -33.56 -19.80 0.87
N GLU A 290 -32.69 -20.10 -0.09
CA GLU A 290 -33.11 -20.47 -1.45
C GLU A 290 -33.76 -21.84 -1.51
N VAL A 291 -33.16 -22.86 -0.89
CA VAL A 291 -33.75 -24.22 -0.81
C VAL A 291 -35.10 -24.17 -0.09
N PHE A 292 -35.19 -23.39 1.00
CA PHE A 292 -36.45 -23.13 1.70
C PHE A 292 -37.48 -22.40 0.82
N ALA A 293 -37.06 -21.42 0.01
CA ALA A 293 -37.94 -20.67 -0.88
C ALA A 293 -38.54 -21.54 -1.99
N VAL A 294 -37.79 -22.49 -2.54
CA VAL A 294 -38.30 -23.51 -3.47
C VAL A 294 -39.34 -24.40 -2.76
N ALA A 295 -39.00 -24.97 -1.60
CA ALA A 295 -39.90 -25.83 -0.84
C ALA A 295 -41.21 -25.12 -0.42
N ARG A 296 -41.13 -23.85 -0.01
CA ARG A 296 -42.29 -22.99 0.30
C ARG A 296 -43.19 -22.80 -0.93
N THR A 297 -42.60 -22.50 -2.08
CA THR A 297 -43.33 -22.26 -3.34
C THR A 297 -44.02 -23.54 -3.82
N GLN A 298 -43.33 -24.69 -3.76
CA GLN A 298 -43.89 -26.00 -4.08
C GLN A 298 -44.96 -26.46 -3.07
N SER A 299 -44.92 -25.97 -1.84
CA SER A 299 -45.96 -26.16 -0.81
C SER A 299 -47.15 -25.18 -0.95
N GLY A 300 -47.15 -24.28 -1.93
CA GLY A 300 -48.24 -23.32 -2.16
C GLY A 300 -48.37 -22.22 -1.08
N LEU A 301 -47.31 -21.95 -0.31
CA LEU A 301 -47.35 -21.03 0.83
C LEU A 301 -46.93 -19.60 0.44
N GLU A 302 -47.68 -18.59 0.90
CA GLU A 302 -47.30 -17.18 0.78
C GLU A 302 -46.02 -16.84 1.60
N ARG A 303 -45.45 -15.65 1.35
CA ARG A 303 -44.19 -15.23 1.98
C ARG A 303 -44.44 -14.62 3.36
N ASP A 304 -44.07 -15.34 4.42
CA ASP A 304 -44.10 -14.81 5.78
C ASP A 304 -42.94 -13.84 6.02
N GLU A 305 -43.25 -12.55 6.15
CA GLU A 305 -42.28 -11.47 6.37
C GLU A 305 -41.56 -11.55 7.73
N ASN A 306 -42.08 -12.34 8.69
CA ASN A 306 -41.47 -12.56 9.99
C ASN A 306 -40.59 -13.81 10.04
N PHE A 307 -40.56 -14.62 8.97
CA PHE A 307 -39.69 -15.79 8.89
C PHE A 307 -38.20 -15.39 8.88
N ARG A 308 -37.38 -16.09 9.67
CA ARG A 308 -35.93 -15.88 9.76
C ARG A 308 -35.26 -17.26 9.80
N VAL A 309 -34.45 -17.59 8.78
CA VAL A 309 -33.83 -18.92 8.63
C VAL A 309 -33.03 -19.35 9.87
N ARG A 310 -32.34 -18.43 10.54
CA ARG A 310 -31.58 -18.69 11.77
C ARG A 310 -32.42 -19.27 12.93
N ASN A 311 -33.75 -19.07 12.93
CA ASN A 311 -34.66 -19.67 13.92
C ASN A 311 -35.08 -21.10 13.56
N TYR A 312 -34.81 -21.54 12.33
CA TYR A 312 -35.18 -22.82 11.74
C TYR A 312 -33.94 -23.49 11.10
N ASN A 313 -32.79 -23.38 11.78
CA ASN A 313 -31.43 -23.79 11.38
C ASN A 313 -31.20 -25.30 11.11
N THR A 314 -32.25 -26.13 11.02
CA THR A 314 -32.12 -27.57 10.70
C THR A 314 -33.22 -27.97 9.71
N LEU A 315 -32.95 -28.97 8.86
CA LEU A 315 -33.91 -29.41 7.83
C LEU A 315 -35.24 -29.88 8.44
N ARG A 316 -35.21 -30.50 9.64
CA ARG A 316 -36.42 -30.85 10.39
C ARG A 316 -37.23 -29.62 10.80
N LYS A 317 -36.60 -28.59 11.37
CA LYS A 317 -37.29 -27.34 11.77
C LYS A 317 -37.90 -26.63 10.56
N MET A 318 -37.21 -26.64 9.42
CA MET A 318 -37.74 -26.10 8.16
C MET A 318 -38.96 -26.89 7.66
N ALA A 319 -38.90 -28.23 7.66
CA ALA A 319 -40.01 -29.09 7.27
C ALA A 319 -41.23 -28.89 8.18
N GLU A 320 -41.04 -28.92 9.51
CA GLU A 320 -42.08 -28.71 10.51
C GLU A 320 -42.73 -27.32 10.40
N TYR A 321 -41.94 -26.28 10.12
CA TYR A 321 -42.47 -24.93 9.85
C TYR A 321 -43.35 -24.90 8.60
N LEU A 322 -42.88 -25.46 7.48
CA LEU A 322 -43.65 -25.49 6.22
C LEU A 322 -44.94 -26.31 6.40
N THR A 323 -44.88 -27.51 6.98
CA THR A 323 -46.08 -28.34 7.17
C THR A 323 -47.06 -27.71 8.17
N SER A 324 -46.60 -27.08 9.26
CA SER A 324 -47.51 -26.42 10.22
C SER A 324 -48.24 -25.22 9.61
N LYS A 325 -47.55 -24.41 8.78
CA LYS A 325 -48.14 -23.31 8.00
C LYS A 325 -49.13 -23.84 6.95
N ALA A 326 -48.81 -24.93 6.26
CA ALA A 326 -49.71 -25.56 5.26
C ALA A 326 -50.93 -26.24 5.89
N SER A 327 -50.83 -26.72 7.14
CA SER A 327 -51.90 -27.45 7.83
C SER A 327 -52.87 -26.56 8.62
N GLY A 328 -52.64 -25.24 8.67
CA GLY A 328 -53.48 -24.31 9.45
C GLY A 328 -53.50 -24.57 10.96
N SER A 329 -52.50 -25.28 11.50
CA SER A 329 -52.48 -25.79 12.87
C SER A 329 -51.32 -25.18 13.67
N ALA A 330 -51.65 -24.47 14.75
CA ALA A 330 -50.68 -23.70 15.53
C ALA A 330 -49.99 -24.56 16.62
N PRO A 331 -48.65 -24.52 16.72
CA PRO A 331 -47.93 -25.06 17.87
C PRO A 331 -48.24 -24.26 19.15
N ALA A 332 -48.83 -24.90 20.15
CA ALA A 332 -49.26 -24.23 21.38
C ALA A 332 -48.20 -24.31 22.50
N THR A 333 -47.34 -23.28 22.59
CA THR A 333 -46.61 -22.94 23.82
C THR A 333 -46.59 -21.42 23.98
N GLY A 334 -46.81 -20.89 25.19
CA GLY A 334 -46.89 -19.44 25.35
C GLY A 334 -46.89 -18.92 26.79
N LYS A 335 -46.64 -17.61 26.91
CA LYS A 335 -46.99 -16.78 28.07
C LYS A 335 -47.16 -15.31 27.65
N ALA A 336 -47.96 -14.57 28.41
CA ALA A 336 -48.42 -13.20 28.11
C ALA A 336 -47.32 -12.13 28.42
N VAL A 337 -47.47 -10.81 28.24
CA VAL A 337 -48.60 -9.87 28.55
C VAL A 337 -48.59 -8.61 27.62
N PRO A 338 -49.42 -7.55 27.80
CA PRO A 338 -50.65 -7.25 27.04
C PRO A 338 -50.56 -6.08 26.01
N ALA A 339 -51.68 -5.82 25.31
CA ALA A 339 -51.92 -4.63 24.46
C ALA A 339 -52.50 -3.42 25.24
N PRO A 340 -52.38 -2.21 24.66
CA PRO A 340 -53.53 -1.45 24.11
C PRO A 340 -53.17 -0.78 22.76
N ALA A 341 -54.02 -0.10 21.98
CA ALA A 341 -55.47 -0.03 21.73
C ALA A 341 -55.67 0.75 20.39
N SER A 342 -56.90 0.88 19.88
CA SER A 342 -57.17 1.38 18.50
C SER A 342 -57.25 2.90 18.30
N ALA A 343 -57.02 3.35 17.07
CA ALA A 343 -57.46 4.64 16.52
C ALA A 343 -58.12 4.43 15.13
N PRO A 344 -59.10 5.26 14.70
CA PRO A 344 -59.98 4.96 13.55
C PRO A 344 -59.58 5.64 12.22
N ALA A 345 -60.26 5.24 11.14
CA ALA A 345 -60.03 5.70 9.77
C ALA A 345 -60.63 7.08 9.43
N SER A 346 -60.15 7.69 8.34
CA SER A 346 -60.62 8.95 7.75
C SER A 346 -61.11 8.80 6.30
N ALA A 347 -62.12 9.59 5.92
CA ALA A 347 -62.81 9.56 4.63
C ALA A 347 -62.04 10.31 3.50
N PRO A 348 -62.39 10.16 2.20
CA PRO A 348 -61.58 10.68 1.08
C PRO A 348 -61.73 12.19 0.85
N VAL A 349 -60.72 12.80 0.24
CA VAL A 349 -60.66 14.24 -0.08
C VAL A 349 -60.39 14.46 -1.57
N THR A 350 -61.15 15.37 -2.18
CA THR A 350 -61.06 15.76 -3.61
C THR A 350 -59.76 16.52 -3.92
N PRO A 351 -59.10 16.28 -5.07
CA PRO A 351 -57.86 16.98 -5.40
C PRO A 351 -58.07 18.48 -5.70
N GLN A 352 -57.17 19.32 -5.19
CA GLN A 352 -56.99 20.72 -5.59
C GLN A 352 -55.69 20.89 -6.40
N PRO A 353 -55.61 21.87 -7.32
CA PRO A 353 -54.44 22.07 -8.17
C PRO A 353 -53.24 22.62 -7.37
N ARG A 354 -52.06 21.99 -7.54
CA ARG A 354 -50.79 22.49 -6.99
C ARG A 354 -50.17 23.55 -7.90
N SER A 355 -49.40 24.47 -7.30
CA SER A 355 -48.57 25.44 -8.05
C SER A 355 -47.37 24.75 -8.70
N ALA A 356 -46.88 25.30 -9.82
CA ALA A 356 -45.86 24.65 -10.65
C ALA A 356 -44.41 24.73 -10.10
N ALA A 357 -44.14 25.59 -9.11
CA ALA A 357 -42.77 25.88 -8.66
C ALA A 357 -42.03 24.68 -8.01
N PRO A 358 -42.65 23.85 -7.13
CA PRO A 358 -41.93 22.75 -6.48
C PRO A 358 -41.53 21.62 -7.44
N ALA A 359 -42.28 21.43 -8.53
CA ALA A 359 -42.02 20.35 -9.50
C ALA A 359 -40.68 20.56 -10.23
N ALA A 360 -40.45 21.75 -10.77
CA ALA A 360 -39.20 22.08 -11.46
C ALA A 360 -37.95 21.94 -10.55
N GLN A 361 -38.10 22.16 -9.24
CA GLN A 361 -37.02 21.95 -8.28
C GLN A 361 -36.78 20.47 -7.99
N ALA A 362 -37.85 19.66 -7.89
CA ALA A 362 -37.74 18.21 -7.76
C ALA A 362 -37.11 17.55 -9.00
N ASP A 363 -37.46 18.00 -10.21
CA ASP A 363 -36.88 17.52 -11.47
C ASP A 363 -35.39 17.86 -11.58
N ALA A 364 -34.99 19.07 -11.16
CA ALA A 364 -33.58 19.48 -11.14
C ALA A 364 -32.75 18.66 -10.13
N ILE A 365 -33.27 18.44 -8.92
CA ILE A 365 -32.62 17.63 -7.88
C ILE A 365 -32.56 16.16 -8.30
N THR A 366 -33.60 15.65 -8.97
CA THR A 366 -33.61 14.32 -9.59
C THR A 366 -32.46 14.16 -10.56
N LYS A 367 -32.31 15.06 -11.55
CA LYS A 367 -31.23 14.98 -12.54
C LYS A 367 -29.84 15.07 -11.92
N GLN A 368 -29.65 15.92 -10.91
CA GLN A 368 -28.38 16.00 -10.18
C GLN A 368 -28.06 14.70 -9.43
N LEU A 369 -29.05 14.06 -8.79
CA LEU A 369 -28.84 12.85 -8.01
C LEU A 369 -28.71 11.58 -8.86
N VAL A 370 -29.46 11.50 -9.96
CA VAL A 370 -29.29 10.44 -10.96
C VAL A 370 -27.91 10.57 -11.62
N GLY A 371 -27.54 11.75 -12.14
CA GLY A 371 -26.20 11.99 -12.71
C GLY A 371 -25.06 11.72 -11.73
N ALA A 372 -25.22 12.11 -10.46
CA ALA A 372 -24.26 11.83 -9.39
C ALA A 372 -24.08 10.32 -9.09
N LEU A 373 -25.09 9.50 -9.37
CA LEU A 373 -25.00 8.03 -9.31
C LEU A 373 -24.38 7.48 -10.60
N VAL A 374 -24.86 7.88 -11.80
CA VAL A 374 -24.28 7.48 -13.11
C VAL A 374 -22.75 7.61 -13.09
N GLU A 375 -22.25 8.79 -12.68
CA GLU A 375 -20.82 9.12 -12.54
C GLU A 375 -20.07 8.19 -11.56
N ARG A 376 -20.72 7.73 -10.49
CA ARG A 376 -20.09 7.02 -9.36
C ARG A 376 -20.26 5.50 -9.36
N THR A 377 -21.24 4.99 -10.12
CA THR A 377 -21.63 3.58 -10.15
C THR A 377 -21.54 2.97 -11.55
N GLY A 378 -21.47 3.80 -12.61
CA GLY A 378 -21.45 3.34 -14.00
C GLY A 378 -22.82 2.88 -14.53
N TYR A 379 -23.90 3.02 -13.75
CA TYR A 379 -25.24 2.69 -14.21
C TYR A 379 -25.68 3.70 -15.26
N PRO A 380 -26.23 3.30 -16.41
CA PRO A 380 -26.82 4.24 -17.35
C PRO A 380 -28.06 4.91 -16.73
N GLU A 381 -28.33 6.15 -17.12
CA GLU A 381 -29.46 6.96 -16.61
C GLU A 381 -30.81 6.21 -16.76
N ASP A 382 -30.95 5.41 -17.81
CA ASP A 382 -32.13 4.60 -18.14
C ASP A 382 -32.26 3.28 -17.32
N MET A 383 -31.48 3.12 -16.25
CA MET A 383 -31.63 2.05 -15.24
C MET A 383 -31.80 2.58 -13.81
N LEU A 384 -31.77 3.90 -13.61
CA LEU A 384 -31.88 4.54 -12.29
C LEU A 384 -33.28 5.09 -12.05
N GLU A 385 -34.27 4.19 -12.03
CA GLU A 385 -35.66 4.56 -11.75
C GLU A 385 -35.85 5.14 -10.33
N LEU A 386 -36.78 6.09 -10.21
CA LEU A 386 -37.03 6.82 -8.98
C LEU A 386 -37.51 5.96 -7.80
N ASP A 387 -38.27 4.89 -8.06
CA ASP A 387 -38.95 4.12 -7.01
C ASP A 387 -38.25 2.80 -6.62
N LEU A 388 -37.19 2.40 -7.33
CA LEU A 388 -36.42 1.21 -7.01
C LEU A 388 -35.60 1.37 -5.72
N ASP A 389 -35.43 0.26 -4.98
CA ASP A 389 -34.53 0.20 -3.84
C ASP A 389 -33.07 0.21 -4.33
N LEU A 390 -32.33 1.25 -3.96
CA LEU A 390 -30.95 1.45 -4.35
C LEU A 390 -30.04 0.30 -3.90
N GLU A 391 -30.34 -0.36 -2.79
CA GLU A 391 -29.55 -1.46 -2.24
C GLU A 391 -30.15 -2.83 -2.62
N ALA A 392 -31.46 -3.04 -2.43
CA ALA A 392 -32.08 -4.36 -2.57
C ALA A 392 -32.43 -4.76 -4.02
N ASP A 393 -32.78 -3.79 -4.88
CA ASP A 393 -33.13 -4.02 -6.29
C ASP A 393 -32.00 -3.63 -7.24
N LEU A 394 -31.33 -2.49 -6.99
CA LEU A 394 -30.25 -1.99 -7.83
C LEU A 394 -28.84 -2.44 -7.38
N GLY A 395 -28.64 -2.83 -6.12
CA GLY A 395 -27.33 -3.32 -5.64
C GLY A 395 -26.24 -2.24 -5.50
N ILE A 396 -26.61 -0.96 -5.50
CA ILE A 396 -25.68 0.16 -5.35
C ILE A 396 -25.24 0.25 -3.90
N ASP A 397 -23.96 0.02 -3.65
CA ASP A 397 -23.35 0.05 -2.32
C ASP A 397 -23.67 1.33 -1.53
N THR A 398 -23.87 1.15 -0.21
CA THR A 398 -24.26 2.19 0.73
C THR A 398 -23.25 3.36 0.75
N VAL A 399 -21.95 3.15 0.50
CA VAL A 399 -20.96 4.23 0.41
C VAL A 399 -21.19 5.07 -0.86
N LYS A 400 -21.50 4.44 -2.00
CA LYS A 400 -21.82 5.17 -3.24
C LYS A 400 -23.11 5.97 -3.15
N GLN A 401 -24.12 5.44 -2.48
CA GLN A 401 -25.33 6.19 -2.14
C GLN A 401 -24.99 7.43 -1.27
N VAL A 402 -24.15 7.29 -0.23
CA VAL A 402 -23.69 8.42 0.58
C VAL A 402 -22.88 9.44 -0.22
N GLU A 403 -21.96 9.01 -1.09
CA GLU A 403 -21.12 9.90 -1.92
C GLU A 403 -21.97 10.75 -2.86
N ALA A 404 -22.91 10.15 -3.60
CA ALA A 404 -23.81 10.88 -4.51
C ALA A 404 -24.75 11.84 -3.75
N PHE A 405 -25.41 11.34 -2.71
CA PHE A 405 -26.32 12.15 -1.88
C PHE A 405 -25.60 13.32 -1.19
N ALA A 406 -24.38 13.11 -0.69
CA ALA A 406 -23.58 14.16 -0.07
C ALA A 406 -23.16 15.24 -1.07
N MET A 407 -22.81 14.88 -2.31
CA MET A 407 -22.50 15.87 -3.36
C MET A 407 -23.71 16.74 -3.69
N VAL A 408 -24.88 16.13 -3.96
CA VAL A 408 -26.09 16.90 -4.28
C VAL A 408 -26.51 17.76 -3.08
N ARG A 409 -26.42 17.26 -1.85
CA ARG A 409 -26.69 18.05 -0.64
C ARG A 409 -25.79 19.30 -0.55
N VAL A 410 -24.49 19.18 -0.89
CA VAL A 410 -23.55 20.31 -0.93
C VAL A 410 -23.90 21.29 -2.06
N ASN A 411 -24.19 20.79 -3.26
CA ASN A 411 -24.57 21.61 -4.41
C ASN A 411 -25.87 22.40 -4.19
N LEU A 412 -26.77 21.90 -3.34
CA LEU A 412 -28.01 22.56 -2.93
C LEU A 412 -27.86 23.47 -1.69
N GLY A 413 -26.67 23.56 -1.10
CA GLY A 413 -26.44 24.34 0.12
C GLY A 413 -27.23 23.83 1.35
N VAL A 414 -27.53 22.53 1.40
CA VAL A 414 -28.33 21.93 2.48
C VAL A 414 -27.41 21.45 3.61
N ASP A 415 -27.70 21.91 4.84
CA ASP A 415 -26.96 21.54 6.04
C ASP A 415 -26.98 20.02 6.32
N LYS A 416 -25.91 19.55 6.97
CA LYS A 416 -25.78 18.14 7.40
C LYS A 416 -26.71 17.87 8.59
N ASP A 417 -27.84 17.21 8.33
CA ASP A 417 -28.71 16.68 9.38
C ASP A 417 -28.05 15.47 10.07
N GLU A 418 -27.84 15.57 11.39
CA GLU A 418 -27.22 14.50 12.19
C GLU A 418 -28.16 13.32 12.49
N ASN A 419 -29.47 13.47 12.25
CA ASN A 419 -30.46 12.40 12.40
C ASN A 419 -30.74 11.67 11.08
N PHE A 420 -30.16 12.09 9.96
CA PHE A 420 -30.37 11.45 8.67
C PHE A 420 -29.81 10.02 8.66
N ARG A 421 -30.66 9.05 8.31
CA ARG A 421 -30.31 7.63 8.21
C ARG A 421 -30.63 7.15 6.80
N LEU A 422 -29.59 6.86 6.02
CA LEU A 422 -29.71 6.50 4.61
C LEU A 422 -30.72 5.37 4.35
N ARG A 423 -30.71 4.31 5.17
CA ARG A 423 -31.65 3.17 5.11
C ARG A 423 -33.14 3.59 5.12
N ASP A 424 -33.48 4.71 5.74
CA ASP A 424 -34.85 5.21 5.87
C ASP A 424 -35.27 5.96 4.56
N TYR A 425 -34.30 6.24 3.67
CA TYR A 425 -34.42 6.91 2.36
C TYR A 425 -33.82 6.07 1.22
N ASN A 426 -34.09 4.76 1.24
CA ASN A 426 -33.55 3.74 0.32
C ASN A 426 -33.94 3.82 -1.17
N THR A 427 -34.66 4.85 -1.62
CA THR A 427 -35.01 5.05 -3.05
C THR A 427 -34.70 6.46 -3.50
N LEU A 428 -34.44 6.64 -4.79
CA LEU A 428 -34.16 7.94 -5.40
C LEU A 428 -35.26 8.97 -5.11
N ARG A 429 -36.54 8.58 -5.21
CA ARG A 429 -37.68 9.44 -4.89
C ARG A 429 -37.64 9.93 -3.44
N LYS A 430 -37.37 9.03 -2.48
CA LYS A 430 -37.27 9.39 -1.05
C LYS A 430 -36.12 10.36 -0.80
N MET A 431 -34.97 10.18 -1.46
CA MET A 431 -33.85 11.12 -1.39
C MET A 431 -34.20 12.49 -1.97
N VAL A 432 -34.83 12.53 -3.15
CA VAL A 432 -35.27 13.77 -3.80
C VAL A 432 -36.30 14.50 -2.94
N ASP A 433 -37.34 13.82 -2.46
CA ASP A 433 -38.38 14.39 -1.59
C ASP A 433 -37.77 14.99 -0.31
N TYR A 434 -36.78 14.31 0.29
CA TYR A 434 -36.04 14.83 1.45
C TYR A 434 -35.23 16.08 1.11
N LEU A 435 -34.48 16.08 0.00
CA LEU A 435 -33.65 17.22 -0.41
C LEU A 435 -34.50 18.43 -0.83
N VAL A 436 -35.62 18.21 -1.54
CA VAL A 436 -36.63 19.24 -1.85
C VAL A 436 -37.22 19.81 -0.55
N GLY A 437 -37.59 18.95 0.41
CA GLY A 437 -38.12 19.36 1.72
C GLY A 437 -37.15 20.20 2.55
N LYS A 438 -35.83 19.93 2.45
CA LYS A 438 -34.79 20.72 3.13
C LYS A 438 -34.46 22.01 2.37
N ALA A 439 -34.30 21.96 1.05
CA ALA A 439 -33.98 23.14 0.22
C ALA A 439 -35.09 24.21 0.27
N SER A 440 -36.35 23.79 0.42
CA SER A 440 -37.50 24.69 0.60
C SER A 440 -37.47 25.52 1.89
N GLY A 441 -36.57 25.20 2.84
CA GLY A 441 -36.42 25.89 4.13
C GLY A 441 -35.33 26.97 4.17
N SER A 442 -34.50 27.10 3.12
CA SER A 442 -33.36 28.02 3.10
C SER A 442 -33.73 29.38 2.48
N ALA A 443 -33.66 30.46 3.27
CA ALA A 443 -33.89 31.82 2.80
C ALA A 443 -32.58 32.44 2.27
N ALA A 444 -32.59 32.88 1.01
CA ALA A 444 -31.38 33.33 0.31
C ALA A 444 -30.75 34.61 0.90
N PRO A 445 -29.40 34.65 1.06
CA PRO A 445 -28.66 35.90 1.25
C PRO A 445 -28.70 36.80 0.00
N PRO A 446 -28.43 38.11 0.12
CA PRO A 446 -28.37 39.02 -1.02
C PRO A 446 -27.13 38.76 -1.90
N ALA A 447 -27.22 39.11 -3.18
CA ALA A 447 -26.16 38.89 -4.16
C ALA A 447 -24.84 39.58 -3.78
N SER A 448 -23.77 38.79 -3.67
CA SER A 448 -22.39 39.28 -3.55
C SER A 448 -21.89 39.82 -4.90
N VAL A 449 -21.08 40.86 -4.86
CA VAL A 449 -20.30 41.30 -6.02
C VAL A 449 -19.23 40.24 -6.29
N ALA A 450 -19.25 39.62 -7.48
CA ALA A 450 -18.30 38.59 -7.86
C ALA A 450 -16.85 39.06 -7.66
N THR A 451 -16.02 38.23 -7.05
CA THR A 451 -14.63 38.53 -6.74
C THR A 451 -13.79 38.69 -8.01
N ARG A 452 -12.63 39.34 -7.90
CA ARG A 452 -11.74 39.54 -9.05
C ARG A 452 -11.26 38.20 -9.65
N GLU A 453 -11.08 37.18 -8.82
CA GLU A 453 -10.70 35.83 -9.26
C GLU A 453 -11.83 35.15 -10.07
N GLU A 454 -13.08 35.27 -9.63
CA GLU A 454 -14.25 34.75 -10.38
C GLU A 454 -14.43 35.48 -11.72
N GLN A 455 -14.13 36.78 -11.77
CA GLN A 455 -14.13 37.56 -13.02
C GLN A 455 -13.04 37.10 -14.00
N PHE A 456 -11.82 36.83 -13.52
CA PHE A 456 -10.75 36.23 -14.33
C PHE A 456 -11.12 34.82 -14.82
N LEU A 457 -11.68 34.00 -13.92
CA LEU A 457 -12.07 32.63 -14.23
C LEU A 457 -13.12 32.59 -15.34
N ALA A 458 -14.20 33.36 -15.22
CA ALA A 458 -15.24 33.45 -16.24
C ALA A 458 -14.69 33.93 -17.60
N PHE A 459 -13.78 34.91 -17.60
CA PHE A 459 -13.15 35.40 -18.82
C PHE A 459 -12.24 34.35 -19.48
N LEU A 460 -11.43 33.65 -18.69
CA LEU A 460 -10.54 32.60 -19.20
C LEU A 460 -11.33 31.41 -19.76
N THR A 461 -12.39 30.96 -19.07
CA THR A 461 -13.31 29.93 -19.58
C THR A 461 -13.94 30.36 -20.91
N ALA A 462 -14.45 31.59 -21.01
CA ALA A 462 -15.02 32.11 -22.27
C ALA A 462 -13.98 32.20 -23.40
N THR A 463 -12.75 32.63 -23.08
CA THR A 463 -11.66 32.76 -24.07
C THR A 463 -11.18 31.41 -24.58
N LEU A 464 -11.09 30.40 -23.72
CA LEU A 464 -10.78 29.02 -24.14
C LEU A 464 -11.96 28.38 -24.88
N GLN A 465 -13.21 28.67 -24.50
CA GLN A 465 -14.40 28.22 -25.23
C GLN A 465 -14.42 28.76 -26.67
N GLU A 466 -14.10 30.04 -26.88
CA GLU A 466 -14.00 30.64 -28.21
C GLU A 466 -12.84 30.03 -29.04
N LYS A 467 -11.69 29.75 -28.41
CA LYS A 467 -10.50 29.22 -29.09
C LYS A 467 -10.54 27.72 -29.39
N THR A 468 -11.18 26.91 -28.54
CA THR A 468 -11.16 25.43 -28.62
C THR A 468 -12.49 24.82 -29.04
N GLY A 469 -13.61 25.55 -28.87
CA GLY A 469 -14.96 25.04 -29.09
C GLY A 469 -15.51 24.17 -27.96
N TYR A 470 -14.74 23.92 -26.88
CA TYR A 470 -15.23 23.15 -25.73
C TYR A 470 -16.34 23.89 -24.96
N ASN A 471 -17.28 23.13 -24.39
CA ASN A 471 -18.33 23.72 -23.56
C ASN A 471 -17.81 24.06 -22.14
N THR A 472 -18.61 24.81 -21.38
CA THR A 472 -18.26 25.24 -20.02
C THR A 472 -18.22 24.12 -18.98
N GLU A 473 -18.70 22.92 -19.32
CA GLU A 473 -18.69 21.75 -18.44
C GLU A 473 -17.37 20.99 -18.57
N VAL A 474 -16.84 20.87 -19.80
CA VAL A 474 -15.50 20.35 -20.11
C VAL A 474 -14.42 21.35 -19.68
N LEU A 475 -14.62 22.65 -19.89
CA LEU A 475 -13.74 23.73 -19.39
C LEU A 475 -13.95 24.03 -17.89
N GLY A 476 -14.11 22.99 -17.08
CA GLY A 476 -14.26 23.12 -15.63
C GLY A 476 -13.00 23.71 -14.97
N PRO A 477 -13.16 24.43 -13.84
CA PRO A 477 -12.09 25.28 -13.27
C PRO A 477 -10.84 24.53 -12.78
N ASP A 478 -10.98 23.23 -12.48
CA ASP A 478 -9.96 22.44 -11.79
C ASP A 478 -9.35 21.31 -12.65
N PHE A 479 -9.79 21.13 -13.90
CA PHE A 479 -9.18 20.19 -14.85
C PHE A 479 -7.80 20.67 -15.32
N ASP A 480 -6.90 19.72 -15.62
CA ASP A 480 -5.61 20.00 -16.24
C ASP A 480 -5.79 20.33 -17.73
N LEU A 481 -5.41 21.54 -18.12
CA LEU A 481 -5.60 22.02 -19.48
C LEU A 481 -4.73 21.27 -20.50
N GLU A 482 -3.52 20.81 -20.13
CA GLU A 482 -2.61 20.08 -21.03
C GLU A 482 -2.86 18.56 -20.97
N VAL A 483 -3.13 18.00 -19.78
CA VAL A 483 -3.25 16.55 -19.54
C VAL A 483 -4.67 16.01 -19.69
N ASP A 484 -5.67 16.67 -19.12
CA ASP A 484 -7.06 16.19 -19.15
C ASP A 484 -7.80 16.68 -20.41
N LEU A 485 -7.51 17.91 -20.84
CA LEU A 485 -8.23 18.59 -21.95
C LEU A 485 -7.43 18.75 -23.24
N GLY A 486 -6.13 18.43 -23.27
CA GLY A 486 -5.30 18.49 -24.48
C GLY A 486 -5.11 19.89 -25.11
N ILE A 487 -5.42 20.96 -24.38
CA ILE A 487 -5.23 22.35 -24.79
C ILE A 487 -3.74 22.68 -24.70
N ASP A 488 -3.14 23.05 -25.82
CA ASP A 488 -1.69 23.25 -25.89
C ASP A 488 -1.21 24.49 -25.08
N PRO A 489 0.06 24.51 -24.62
CA PRO A 489 0.59 25.62 -23.84
C PRO A 489 0.61 27.00 -24.52
N GLN A 490 0.54 27.09 -25.86
CA GLN A 490 0.43 28.37 -26.56
C GLN A 490 -1.01 28.89 -26.47
N THR A 491 -2.02 28.05 -26.72
CA THR A 491 -3.44 28.41 -26.54
C THR A 491 -3.73 28.84 -25.10
N GLN A 492 -3.15 28.16 -24.12
CA GLN A 492 -3.22 28.57 -22.70
C GLN A 492 -2.57 29.94 -22.45
N LEU A 493 -1.37 30.19 -23.01
CA LEU A 493 -0.67 31.47 -22.87
C LEU A 493 -1.45 32.62 -23.52
N GLU A 494 -2.04 32.40 -24.70
CA GLU A 494 -2.86 33.39 -25.40
C GLU A 494 -4.11 33.77 -24.59
N ALA A 495 -4.79 32.80 -23.96
CA ALA A 495 -5.91 33.08 -23.07
C ALA A 495 -5.48 33.86 -21.82
N PHE A 496 -4.33 33.51 -21.23
CA PHE A 496 -3.74 34.26 -20.11
C PHE A 496 -3.40 35.71 -20.48
N SER A 497 -2.75 35.92 -21.62
CA SER A 497 -2.40 37.25 -22.14
C SER A 497 -3.63 38.09 -22.49
N ALA A 498 -4.69 37.48 -23.04
CA ALA A 498 -5.96 38.15 -23.28
C ALA A 498 -6.60 38.64 -21.96
N ALA A 499 -6.56 37.82 -20.90
CA ALA A 499 -7.05 38.20 -19.58
C ALA A 499 -6.19 39.32 -18.93
N GLN A 500 -4.86 39.28 -19.10
CA GLN A 500 -3.99 40.36 -18.66
C GLN A 500 -4.34 41.69 -19.34
N ALA A 501 -4.55 41.69 -20.66
CA ALA A 501 -4.95 42.87 -21.40
C ALA A 501 -6.34 43.38 -20.97
N ALA A 502 -7.35 42.49 -20.90
CA ALA A 502 -8.74 42.86 -20.61
C ALA A 502 -8.92 43.49 -19.21
N PHE A 503 -8.20 43.00 -18.20
CA PHE A 503 -8.28 43.48 -16.81
C PHE A 503 -7.12 44.41 -16.39
N SER A 504 -6.29 44.86 -17.34
CA SER A 504 -5.12 45.72 -17.12
C SER A 504 -4.15 45.19 -16.05
N VAL A 505 -3.85 43.88 -16.10
CA VAL A 505 -2.83 43.24 -15.26
C VAL A 505 -1.47 43.36 -15.95
N PRO A 506 -0.41 43.85 -15.28
CA PRO A 506 0.92 43.88 -15.88
C PRO A 506 1.48 42.45 -16.08
N PRO A 507 2.30 42.21 -17.12
CA PRO A 507 2.94 40.91 -17.33
C PRO A 507 3.97 40.60 -16.23
N ASP A 508 4.05 39.34 -15.77
CA ASP A 508 5.13 38.84 -14.92
C ASP A 508 6.06 37.94 -15.74
N GLU A 509 7.32 38.36 -15.93
CA GLU A 509 8.35 37.62 -16.68
C GLU A 509 8.67 36.24 -16.09
N ARG A 510 8.26 35.98 -14.84
CA ARG A 510 8.41 34.69 -14.16
C ARG A 510 7.23 33.74 -14.36
N PHE A 511 6.11 34.20 -14.94
CA PHE A 511 4.97 33.32 -15.22
C PHE A 511 5.36 32.18 -16.15
N ARG A 512 4.97 30.95 -15.82
CA ARG A 512 5.11 29.78 -16.67
C ARG A 512 3.77 29.05 -16.70
N VAL A 513 3.26 28.78 -17.91
CA VAL A 513 1.97 28.10 -18.12
C VAL A 513 1.88 26.79 -17.34
N ARG A 514 2.97 26.00 -17.32
CA ARG A 514 3.08 24.73 -16.58
C ARG A 514 2.87 24.84 -15.07
N ASP A 515 3.15 25.99 -14.46
CA ASP A 515 2.94 26.21 -13.03
C ASP A 515 1.46 26.57 -12.72
N CYS A 516 0.68 26.86 -13.76
CA CYS A 516 -0.74 27.23 -13.70
C CYS A 516 -1.60 26.39 -14.66
N ASN A 517 -1.37 25.07 -14.70
CA ASN A 517 -2.05 24.08 -15.54
C ASN A 517 -3.59 23.94 -15.37
N THR A 518 -4.27 24.76 -14.58
CA THR A 518 -5.74 24.76 -14.47
C THR A 518 -6.31 26.17 -14.51
N LEU A 519 -7.54 26.31 -14.98
CA LEU A 519 -8.25 27.59 -15.08
C LEU A 519 -8.31 28.37 -13.75
N ARG A 520 -8.53 27.68 -12.62
CA ARG A 520 -8.50 28.29 -11.28
C ARG A 520 -7.10 28.80 -10.91
N LYS A 521 -6.03 28.07 -11.23
CA LYS A 521 -4.65 28.52 -10.98
C LYS A 521 -4.29 29.76 -11.81
N MET A 522 -4.70 29.78 -13.09
CA MET A 522 -4.55 30.95 -13.96
C MET A 522 -5.30 32.17 -13.38
N ALA A 523 -6.55 32.00 -12.94
CA ALA A 523 -7.33 33.07 -12.32
C ALA A 523 -6.70 33.60 -11.02
N ALA A 524 -6.25 32.71 -10.13
CA ALA A 524 -5.56 33.08 -8.89
C ALA A 524 -4.22 33.78 -9.13
N ALA A 525 -3.48 33.40 -10.17
CA ALA A 525 -2.25 34.07 -10.59
C ALA A 525 -2.54 35.51 -11.08
N LEU A 526 -3.60 35.72 -11.85
CA LEU A 526 -4.04 37.05 -12.32
C LEU A 526 -4.63 37.93 -11.20
N ALA A 527 -5.27 37.31 -10.20
CA ALA A 527 -5.80 37.99 -9.03
C ALA A 527 -4.70 38.43 -8.04
N SER A 528 -3.53 37.79 -8.07
CA SER A 528 -2.41 38.06 -7.17
C SER A 528 -1.61 39.30 -7.57
N PRO A 529 -1.30 40.24 -6.66
CA PRO A 529 -0.42 41.36 -6.96
C PRO A 529 1.04 40.88 -7.10
N PRO A 530 1.85 41.49 -8.00
CA PRO A 530 3.26 41.16 -8.13
C PRO A 530 3.99 41.46 -6.80
N ARG A 531 4.59 40.42 -6.20
CA ARG A 531 5.27 40.55 -4.90
C ARG A 531 6.47 41.49 -5.01
N ALA A 532 6.46 42.54 -4.20
CA ALA A 532 7.59 43.44 -4.02
C ALA A 532 8.82 42.69 -3.49
N GLU A 533 10.01 43.20 -3.81
CA GLU A 533 11.28 42.53 -3.51
C GLU A 533 11.56 42.43 -2.01
N SER A 534 11.51 41.22 -1.46
CA SER A 534 12.31 40.87 -0.29
C SER A 534 13.72 40.54 -0.77
N ALA A 535 14.74 41.12 -0.13
CA ALA A 535 16.12 41.09 -0.63
C ALA A 535 16.62 39.65 -0.79
N ALA A 536 16.97 39.28 -2.01
CA ALA A 536 17.59 38.00 -2.30
C ALA A 536 18.95 37.88 -1.59
N PRO A 537 19.37 36.67 -1.16
CA PRO A 537 20.78 36.42 -0.85
C PRO A 537 21.65 36.79 -2.06
N PRO A 538 22.95 37.11 -1.86
CA PRO A 538 23.82 37.48 -2.96
C PRO A 538 23.76 36.41 -4.05
N ARG A 539 23.57 36.86 -5.30
CA ARG A 539 23.40 35.96 -6.46
C ARG A 539 24.49 34.90 -6.42
N SER A 540 24.10 33.65 -6.18
CA SER A 540 24.92 32.51 -6.57
C SER A 540 25.30 32.73 -8.03
N GLU A 541 26.59 32.65 -8.34
CA GLU A 541 27.06 32.69 -9.72
C GLU A 541 26.20 31.72 -10.55
N PRO A 542 25.82 32.09 -11.80
CA PRO A 542 24.97 31.22 -12.61
C PRO A 542 25.61 29.85 -12.63
N LEU A 543 24.84 28.83 -12.19
CA LEU A 543 25.30 27.44 -12.11
C LEU A 543 26.16 27.16 -13.33
N ALA A 544 27.45 26.92 -13.11
CA ALA A 544 28.35 26.59 -14.20
C ALA A 544 27.75 25.38 -14.88
N GLN A 545 27.19 25.58 -16.09
CA GLN A 545 26.73 24.49 -16.96
C GLN A 545 27.86 23.47 -16.91
N PRO A 546 27.59 22.22 -16.46
CA PRO A 546 28.63 21.34 -15.94
C PRO A 546 29.73 21.26 -16.99
N VAL A 547 30.84 21.96 -16.73
CA VAL A 547 31.82 22.31 -17.78
C VAL A 547 32.30 20.99 -18.33
N ALA A 548 31.83 20.65 -19.53
CA ALA A 548 31.88 19.28 -20.03
C ALA A 548 33.33 18.85 -19.98
N VAL A 549 33.69 18.01 -19.01
CA VAL A 549 35.08 17.89 -18.58
C VAL A 549 35.81 17.16 -19.69
N GLN A 550 36.45 17.91 -20.59
CA GLN A 550 37.24 17.43 -21.73
C GLN A 550 38.52 16.76 -21.20
N GLY A 551 38.34 15.71 -20.40
CA GLY A 551 39.25 15.27 -19.35
C GLY A 551 38.71 14.10 -18.51
N ALA A 552 37.39 13.93 -18.40
CA ALA A 552 36.80 12.80 -17.69
C ALA A 552 37.16 11.49 -18.41
N LEU A 553 37.81 10.58 -17.69
CA LEU A 553 37.93 9.19 -18.08
C LEU A 553 36.59 8.47 -17.86
N SER A 554 36.35 7.42 -18.63
CA SER A 554 35.35 6.39 -18.36
C SER A 554 35.97 5.19 -17.66
N LEU A 555 35.13 4.28 -17.13
CA LEU A 555 35.59 2.99 -16.61
C LEU A 555 36.37 2.20 -17.68
N ASP A 556 35.96 2.30 -18.95
CA ASP A 556 36.64 1.62 -20.04
C ASP A 556 37.96 2.29 -20.46
N ASP A 557 38.17 3.58 -20.16
CA ASP A 557 39.50 4.20 -20.29
C ASP A 557 40.45 3.70 -19.20
N VAL A 558 39.94 3.47 -17.98
CA VAL A 558 40.75 2.84 -16.91
C VAL A 558 41.00 1.36 -17.20
N ARG A 559 40.03 0.63 -17.74
CA ARG A 559 40.26 -0.75 -18.23
C ARG A 559 41.27 -0.78 -19.37
N ARG A 560 41.22 0.17 -20.29
CA ARG A 560 42.23 0.32 -21.34
C ARG A 560 43.60 0.71 -20.77
N PHE A 561 43.67 1.43 -19.66
CA PHE A 561 44.92 1.63 -18.90
C PHE A 561 45.43 0.34 -18.22
N VAL A 562 44.55 -0.41 -17.54
CA VAL A 562 44.90 -1.70 -16.91
C VAL A 562 45.38 -2.69 -17.98
N ALA A 563 44.66 -2.83 -19.08
CA ALA A 563 45.03 -3.67 -20.22
C ALA A 563 46.28 -3.16 -20.97
N HIS A 564 46.54 -1.86 -20.97
CA HIS A 564 47.81 -1.30 -21.46
C HIS A 564 48.98 -1.67 -20.54
N CYS A 565 48.78 -1.66 -19.22
CA CYS A 565 49.78 -2.14 -18.27
C CYS A 565 50.01 -3.67 -18.39
N GLU A 566 48.95 -4.47 -18.54
CA GLU A 566 49.04 -5.91 -18.86
C GLU A 566 49.86 -6.13 -20.16
N ALA A 567 49.58 -5.35 -21.22
CA ALA A 567 50.22 -5.51 -22.53
C ALA A 567 51.63 -4.93 -22.64
N THR A 568 52.02 -3.97 -21.80
CA THR A 568 53.37 -3.39 -21.76
C THR A 568 54.26 -3.99 -20.66
N GLY A 569 53.68 -4.72 -19.70
CA GLY A 569 54.39 -5.31 -18.57
C GLY A 569 54.53 -4.38 -17.35
N ASP A 570 53.85 -3.24 -17.30
CA ASP A 570 53.89 -2.30 -16.17
C ASP A 570 53.08 -2.79 -14.95
N ALA A 571 53.62 -3.84 -14.31
CA ALA A 571 53.11 -4.37 -13.06
C ALA A 571 53.23 -3.37 -11.89
N GLU A 572 54.04 -2.31 -12.00
CA GLU A 572 54.24 -1.34 -10.91
C GLU A 572 53.14 -0.27 -10.89
N SER A 573 52.72 0.24 -12.05
CA SER A 573 51.50 1.06 -12.13
C SER A 573 50.27 0.29 -11.67
N LEU A 574 50.17 -1.02 -11.96
CA LEU A 574 49.10 -1.88 -11.42
C LEU A 574 49.18 -2.00 -9.89
N ARG A 575 50.35 -2.23 -9.29
CA ARG A 575 50.50 -2.26 -7.81
C ARG A 575 50.10 -0.93 -7.16
N ARG A 576 50.52 0.19 -7.74
CA ARG A 576 50.21 1.54 -7.22
C ARG A 576 48.73 1.87 -7.36
N LEU A 577 48.10 1.47 -8.47
CA LEU A 577 46.65 1.56 -8.67
C LEU A 577 45.89 0.70 -7.63
N ALA A 578 46.29 -0.55 -7.42
CA ALA A 578 45.67 -1.45 -6.43
C ALA A 578 45.80 -0.91 -4.99
N ALA A 579 46.96 -0.35 -4.62
CA ALA A 579 47.17 0.26 -3.31
C ALA A 579 46.27 1.48 -3.08
N HIS A 580 46.13 2.35 -4.10
CA HIS A 580 45.28 3.54 -4.03
C HIS A 580 43.79 3.19 -4.02
N LEU A 581 43.35 2.27 -4.88
CA LEU A 581 41.99 1.72 -4.88
C LEU A 581 41.59 1.18 -3.51
N ARG A 582 42.46 0.38 -2.88
CA ARG A 582 42.27 -0.12 -1.51
C ARG A 582 42.12 1.03 -0.51
N GLY A 583 43.04 1.99 -0.52
CA GLY A 583 42.97 3.18 0.35
C GLY A 583 41.73 4.07 0.16
N LYS A 584 41.05 4.01 -0.99
CA LYS A 584 39.75 4.67 -1.21
C LYS A 584 38.56 3.84 -0.77
N LEU A 585 38.64 2.51 -0.86
CA LEU A 585 37.63 1.61 -0.29
C LEU A 585 37.65 1.65 1.25
N ASP A 586 38.83 1.83 1.85
CA ASP A 586 39.02 2.00 3.29
C ASP A 586 38.59 3.39 3.82
N ALA A 587 38.30 4.36 2.94
CA ALA A 587 37.90 5.71 3.32
C ALA A 587 36.44 5.77 3.84
N PRO A 588 36.11 6.72 4.75
CA PRO A 588 34.73 6.95 5.19
C PRO A 588 33.85 7.35 4.01
N ALA A 589 32.62 6.83 3.99
CA ALA A 589 31.73 6.90 2.83
C ALA A 589 30.94 8.23 2.74
N ARG A 590 30.13 8.33 1.67
CA ARG A 590 29.59 9.58 1.12
C ARG A 590 28.71 10.35 2.12
N PRO A 591 28.78 11.69 2.18
CA PRO A 591 27.87 12.49 3.02
C PRO A 591 26.40 12.20 2.68
N LEU A 592 25.58 12.08 3.72
CA LEU A 592 24.13 11.88 3.61
C LEU A 592 23.46 13.14 3.04
N THR A 593 23.13 13.14 1.76
CA THR A 593 22.42 14.25 1.10
C THR A 593 20.94 14.27 1.52
N PRO A 594 20.39 15.40 2.00
CA PRO A 594 18.96 15.54 2.25
C PRO A 594 18.14 15.60 0.96
N PRO A 595 16.87 15.15 0.96
CA PRO A 595 15.93 15.45 -0.12
C PRO A 595 15.73 16.97 -0.28
N ALA A 596 15.33 17.40 -1.48
CA ALA A 596 15.21 18.82 -1.83
C ALA A 596 14.10 19.56 -1.04
N GLN A 597 13.10 18.81 -0.58
CA GLN A 597 12.07 19.24 0.35
C GLN A 597 11.79 18.09 1.32
N PHE A 598 11.31 18.40 2.53
CA PHE A 598 10.86 17.41 3.50
C PHE A 598 9.34 17.53 3.67
N SER A 599 8.65 16.39 3.63
CA SER A 599 7.22 16.28 3.93
C SER A 599 7.00 16.28 5.44
N ALA A 600 7.93 15.70 6.21
CA ALA A 600 7.85 15.51 7.65
C ALA A 600 8.99 16.22 8.42
N LYS A 601 8.86 16.20 9.75
CA LYS A 601 9.82 16.69 10.75
C LYS A 601 10.17 15.59 11.75
N ARG A 602 11.28 15.77 12.45
CA ARG A 602 11.75 14.90 13.54
C ARG A 602 11.35 15.44 14.92
N TYR A 603 10.68 14.61 15.70
CA TYR A 603 10.31 14.88 17.10
C TYR A 603 10.89 13.81 18.01
N GLU A 604 11.20 14.17 19.25
CA GLU A 604 11.54 13.20 20.30
C GLU A 604 10.41 13.13 21.33
N VAL A 605 10.09 11.92 21.78
CA VAL A 605 9.08 11.68 22.82
C VAL A 605 9.71 11.82 24.19
N HIS A 606 9.29 12.84 24.95
CA HIS A 606 9.79 13.10 26.29
C HIS A 606 8.66 13.05 27.34
N PRO A 607 8.93 12.54 28.56
CA PRO A 607 8.04 12.72 29.70
C PRO A 607 8.12 14.16 30.22
N VAL A 608 6.95 14.81 30.32
CA VAL A 608 6.81 16.21 30.73
C VAL A 608 6.04 16.27 32.06
N GLU A 609 6.63 16.94 33.05
CA GLU A 609 6.04 17.14 34.37
C GLU A 609 4.81 18.05 34.27
N GLN A 610 3.69 17.66 34.89
CA GLN A 610 2.51 18.51 35.04
C GLN A 610 2.54 19.16 36.43
N SER A 611 2.86 20.45 36.47
CA SER A 611 2.94 21.24 37.70
C SER A 611 1.59 21.45 38.39
N THR A 612 0.51 21.41 37.62
CA THR A 612 -0.87 21.53 38.10
C THR A 612 -1.55 20.17 38.13
N GLN A 613 -2.37 19.90 39.16
CA GLN A 613 -3.27 18.75 39.12
C GLN A 613 -4.30 18.91 37.99
N PRO A 614 -4.74 17.81 37.35
CA PRO A 614 -5.77 17.87 36.33
C PRO A 614 -7.06 18.51 36.88
N LYS A 615 -7.76 19.28 36.03
CA LYS A 615 -9.08 19.81 36.40
C LYS A 615 -10.04 18.65 36.65
N GLY A 616 -10.53 18.54 37.88
CA GLY A 616 -11.55 17.56 38.25
C GLY A 616 -12.85 17.84 37.52
N GLU A 617 -13.36 16.83 36.81
CA GLU A 617 -14.73 16.79 36.31
C GLU A 617 -15.70 16.55 37.48
N THR A 618 -16.99 16.77 37.27
CA THR A 618 -17.98 16.33 38.26
C THR A 618 -18.04 14.80 38.29
N ILE A 619 -17.99 14.21 39.49
CA ILE A 619 -18.14 12.76 39.71
C ILE A 619 -19.52 12.19 39.31
N ALA A 620 -20.42 13.04 38.80
CA ALA A 620 -21.75 12.65 38.33
C ALA A 620 -21.70 11.56 37.25
N HIS A 621 -20.65 11.54 36.43
CA HIS A 621 -20.46 10.52 35.39
C HIS A 621 -20.15 9.11 35.94
N LEU A 622 -19.76 8.98 37.21
CA LEU A 622 -19.55 7.70 37.90
C LEU A 622 -20.82 7.19 38.60
N ARG A 623 -21.77 8.09 38.92
CA ARG A 623 -22.95 7.76 39.73
C ARG A 623 -23.87 6.77 39.02
N GLY A 624 -24.23 5.70 39.71
CA GLY A 624 -25.10 4.63 39.21
C GLY A 624 -24.44 3.64 38.24
N LYS A 625 -23.20 3.93 37.77
CA LYS A 625 -22.40 3.04 36.92
C LYS A 625 -21.93 1.82 37.72
N THR A 626 -21.79 0.68 37.06
CA THR A 626 -21.31 -0.58 37.63
C THR A 626 -19.89 -0.87 37.13
N LEU A 627 -18.88 -0.72 37.99
CA LEU A 627 -17.48 -0.78 37.61
C LEU A 627 -16.80 -2.05 38.16
N GLY A 628 -16.13 -2.78 37.28
CA GLY A 628 -15.26 -3.90 37.66
C GLY A 628 -13.89 -3.40 38.10
N ILE A 629 -13.34 -3.97 39.18
CA ILE A 629 -11.96 -3.74 39.62
C ILE A 629 -11.28 -5.09 39.84
N THR A 630 -10.19 -5.37 39.15
CA THR A 630 -9.37 -6.56 39.45
C THR A 630 -8.46 -6.29 40.65
N ALA A 631 -8.28 -7.28 41.53
CA ALA A 631 -7.48 -7.12 42.74
C ALA A 631 -5.97 -7.06 42.46
N ASP A 632 -5.29 -6.09 43.06
CA ASP A 632 -3.83 -6.01 43.16
C ASP A 632 -3.30 -6.59 44.50
N PRO A 633 -2.06 -7.13 44.53
CA PRO A 633 -1.44 -7.63 45.76
C PRO A 633 -1.27 -6.59 46.88
N GLN A 634 -1.18 -5.31 46.53
CA GLN A 634 -0.95 -4.20 47.48
C GLN A 634 -2.25 -3.73 48.17
N GLY A 635 -3.42 -4.19 47.72
CA GLY A 635 -4.72 -3.85 48.31
C GLY A 635 -5.29 -2.49 47.87
N THR A 636 -4.71 -1.87 46.85
CA THR A 636 -5.14 -0.59 46.25
C THR A 636 -6.61 -0.64 45.83
N TYR A 637 -7.03 -1.78 45.27
CA TYR A 637 -8.40 -2.06 44.85
C TYR A 637 -9.44 -1.81 45.94
N LYS A 638 -9.11 -2.05 47.22
CA LYS A 638 -10.03 -1.84 48.36
C LYS A 638 -10.27 -0.35 48.61
N GLN A 639 -9.19 0.44 48.58
CA GLN A 639 -9.25 1.89 48.77
C GLN A 639 -9.96 2.57 47.60
N LEU A 640 -9.70 2.11 46.38
CA LEU A 640 -10.33 2.63 45.17
C LEU A 640 -11.82 2.25 45.11
N ALA A 641 -12.18 1.02 45.48
CA ALA A 641 -13.57 0.58 45.58
C ALA A 641 -14.36 1.48 46.54
N GLN A 642 -13.86 1.68 47.76
CA GLN A 642 -14.52 2.52 48.77
C GLN A 642 -14.75 3.96 48.28
N ARG A 643 -13.82 4.54 47.51
CA ARG A 643 -13.99 5.87 46.89
C ARG A 643 -15.06 5.88 45.81
N LEU A 644 -15.09 4.88 44.94
CA LEU A 644 -16.08 4.76 43.86
C LEU A 644 -17.49 4.51 44.41
N GLU A 645 -17.62 3.68 45.44
CA GLU A 645 -18.88 3.48 46.18
C GLU A 645 -19.33 4.78 46.87
N SER A 646 -18.41 5.53 47.48
CA SER A 646 -18.69 6.84 48.09
C SER A 646 -19.13 7.90 47.06
N ALA A 647 -18.73 7.77 45.80
CA ALA A 647 -19.21 8.58 44.68
C ALA A 647 -20.58 8.14 44.13
N GLY A 648 -21.08 6.99 44.57
CA GLY A 648 -22.35 6.40 44.15
C GLY A 648 -22.25 5.47 42.95
N ALA A 649 -21.06 4.97 42.61
CA ALA A 649 -20.92 3.82 41.70
C ALA A 649 -21.21 2.50 42.44
N ARG A 650 -21.51 1.43 41.69
CA ARG A 650 -21.49 0.05 42.21
C ARG A 650 -20.16 -0.58 41.82
N VAL A 651 -19.48 -1.26 42.74
CA VAL A 651 -18.19 -1.89 42.46
C VAL A 651 -18.31 -3.41 42.48
N ALA A 652 -17.71 -4.07 41.49
CA ALA A 652 -17.56 -5.52 41.43
C ALA A 652 -16.06 -5.88 41.50
N ILE A 653 -15.64 -6.60 42.53
CA ILE A 653 -14.26 -7.08 42.64
C ILE A 653 -14.12 -8.37 41.82
N LEU A 654 -13.19 -8.35 40.87
CA LEU A 654 -12.95 -9.43 39.90
C LEU A 654 -11.62 -10.13 40.18
N GLN A 655 -11.57 -11.43 39.88
CA GLN A 655 -10.31 -12.15 39.73
C GLN A 655 -9.75 -11.92 38.32
N PRO A 656 -8.42 -11.89 38.12
CA PRO A 656 -7.81 -11.82 36.79
C PRO A 656 -8.32 -12.93 35.88
N GLY A 657 -8.74 -12.59 34.66
CA GLY A 657 -9.28 -13.55 33.69
C GLY A 657 -10.69 -14.08 33.96
N ALA A 658 -11.33 -13.71 35.08
CA ALA A 658 -12.72 -14.10 35.35
C ALA A 658 -13.71 -13.23 34.56
N ALA A 659 -14.66 -13.87 33.87
CA ALA A 659 -15.78 -13.17 33.24
C ALA A 659 -16.66 -12.48 34.30
N PRO A 660 -17.16 -11.26 34.05
CA PRO A 660 -17.97 -10.54 35.01
C PRO A 660 -19.37 -11.16 35.13
N ALA A 661 -19.84 -11.39 36.36
CA ALA A 661 -21.14 -12.02 36.64
C ALA A 661 -22.36 -11.15 36.31
N GLN A 662 -22.14 -9.89 35.91
CA GLN A 662 -23.16 -8.92 35.49
C GLN A 662 -22.53 -7.94 34.47
N PRO A 663 -23.30 -7.31 33.57
CA PRO A 663 -22.77 -6.29 32.67
C PRO A 663 -22.08 -5.15 33.42
N LEU A 664 -20.91 -4.72 32.93
CA LEU A 664 -20.13 -3.66 33.54
C LEU A 664 -20.14 -2.41 32.66
N ASP A 665 -20.35 -1.26 33.30
CA ASP A 665 -20.23 0.06 32.69
C ASP A 665 -18.76 0.54 32.61
N GLY A 666 -17.83 -0.28 33.10
CA GLY A 666 -16.40 -0.08 32.90
C GLY A 666 -15.54 -1.04 33.71
N LEU A 667 -14.25 -1.07 33.40
CA LEU A 667 -13.29 -2.01 33.96
C LEU A 667 -11.97 -1.33 34.32
N ILE A 668 -11.46 -1.64 35.50
CA ILE A 668 -10.21 -1.12 36.07
C ILE A 668 -9.27 -2.30 36.35
N LEU A 669 -8.17 -2.36 35.61
CA LEU A 669 -7.15 -3.39 35.78
C LEU A 669 -6.06 -2.90 36.74
N LEU A 670 -6.04 -3.48 37.95
CA LEU A 670 -4.98 -3.24 38.94
C LEU A 670 -4.10 -4.47 39.14
N HIS A 671 -4.55 -5.68 38.81
CA HIS A 671 -3.68 -6.88 38.84
C HIS A 671 -2.42 -6.73 37.95
N THR A 672 -2.49 -5.85 36.95
CA THR A 672 -1.42 -5.42 36.05
C THR A 672 -0.34 -4.54 36.72
N THR A 673 -0.49 -4.17 38.00
CA THR A 673 0.59 -3.59 38.83
C THR A 673 1.49 -4.64 39.49
N ALA A 674 1.24 -5.93 39.26
CA ALA A 674 2.13 -7.00 39.71
C ALA A 674 3.56 -6.79 39.17
N PRO A 675 4.63 -7.00 39.96
CA PRO A 675 6.00 -6.72 39.53
C PRO A 675 6.41 -7.52 38.29
N ALA A 676 6.78 -6.82 37.22
CA ALA A 676 7.34 -7.43 36.03
C ALA A 676 8.77 -7.96 36.29
N PRO A 677 9.19 -9.07 35.66
CA PRO A 677 10.57 -9.55 35.74
C PRO A 677 11.57 -8.56 35.09
N LYS A 678 12.85 -8.70 35.44
CA LYS A 678 13.95 -7.88 34.89
C LYS A 678 14.33 -8.33 33.47
N LEU A 679 14.37 -7.38 32.54
CA LEU A 679 14.78 -7.58 31.15
C LEU A 679 16.16 -8.27 31.01
N ALA A 680 17.13 -7.88 31.84
CA ALA A 680 18.49 -8.43 31.80
C ALA A 680 18.61 -9.90 32.26
N GLU A 681 17.61 -10.41 32.97
CA GLU A 681 17.61 -11.76 33.58
C GLU A 681 16.71 -12.75 32.82
N LEU A 682 16.06 -12.32 31.73
CA LEU A 682 15.04 -13.09 31.00
C LEU A 682 15.58 -13.78 29.74
N ASP A 683 15.12 -15.01 29.52
CA ASP A 683 15.17 -15.70 28.24
C ASP A 683 13.94 -15.39 27.34
N ALA A 684 14.02 -15.85 26.09
CA ALA A 684 12.97 -15.60 25.10
C ALA A 684 11.63 -16.27 25.45
N ALA A 685 11.65 -17.43 26.10
CA ALA A 685 10.45 -18.17 26.48
C ALA A 685 9.68 -17.44 27.60
N THR A 686 10.40 -16.98 28.62
CA THR A 686 9.82 -16.26 29.77
C THR A 686 9.35 -14.87 29.35
N TRP A 687 10.09 -14.17 28.48
CA TRP A 687 9.62 -12.93 27.85
C TRP A 687 8.32 -13.16 27.07
N ALA A 688 8.31 -14.13 26.13
CA ALA A 688 7.15 -14.37 25.28
C ALA A 688 5.92 -14.79 26.10
N SER A 689 6.10 -15.63 27.11
CA SER A 689 5.04 -15.99 28.08
C SER A 689 4.49 -14.77 28.81
N THR A 690 5.35 -13.93 29.37
CA THR A 690 4.97 -12.70 30.11
C THR A 690 4.18 -11.74 29.21
N VAL A 691 4.70 -11.46 28.02
CA VAL A 691 4.11 -10.50 27.07
C VAL A 691 2.81 -11.01 26.46
N ASN A 692 2.72 -12.30 26.11
CA ASN A 692 1.49 -12.92 25.63
C ASN A 692 0.41 -12.92 26.73
N ALA A 693 0.74 -13.35 27.95
CA ALA A 693 -0.21 -13.40 29.06
C ALA A 693 -0.77 -12.00 29.39
N PHE A 694 0.09 -10.98 29.43
CA PHE A 694 -0.33 -9.59 29.64
C PHE A 694 -1.24 -9.10 28.50
N THR A 695 -0.83 -9.26 27.24
CA THR A 695 -1.54 -8.68 26.08
C THR A 695 -2.84 -9.42 25.77
N LEU A 696 -2.88 -10.76 25.90
CA LEU A 696 -4.12 -11.53 25.82
C LEU A 696 -5.05 -11.21 27.00
N GLY A 697 -4.49 -10.94 28.19
CA GLY A 697 -5.24 -10.40 29.33
C GLY A 697 -5.96 -9.10 28.97
N LEU A 698 -5.26 -8.12 28.37
CA LEU A 698 -5.86 -6.87 27.88
C LEU A 698 -6.93 -7.10 26.80
N TYR A 699 -6.70 -8.01 25.88
CA TYR A 699 -7.66 -8.37 24.83
C TYR A 699 -8.96 -8.96 25.40
N HIS A 700 -8.88 -10.01 26.22
CA HIS A 700 -10.06 -10.65 26.80
C HIS A 700 -10.82 -9.72 27.76
N SER A 701 -10.11 -8.91 28.55
CA SER A 701 -10.75 -7.97 29.48
C SER A 701 -11.41 -6.80 28.76
N ALA A 702 -10.80 -6.25 27.70
CA ALA A 702 -11.44 -5.25 26.85
C ALA A 702 -12.66 -5.82 26.10
N LEU A 703 -12.57 -7.02 25.53
CA LEU A 703 -13.71 -7.70 24.89
C LEU A 703 -14.90 -7.84 25.83
N SER A 704 -14.67 -8.21 27.10
CA SER A 704 -15.73 -8.43 28.10
C SER A 704 -16.60 -7.21 28.41
N VAL A 705 -16.19 -6.01 27.95
CA VAL A 705 -16.92 -4.75 28.13
C VAL A 705 -17.06 -3.92 26.85
N TYR A 706 -16.53 -4.37 25.70
CA TYR A 706 -16.31 -3.56 24.49
C TYR A 706 -17.58 -2.85 24.00
N ASP A 707 -18.64 -3.61 23.67
CA ASP A 707 -19.91 -3.03 23.19
C ASP A 707 -20.53 -2.12 24.26
N ARG A 708 -20.54 -2.60 25.51
CA ARG A 708 -21.18 -1.91 26.64
C ARG A 708 -20.54 -0.56 26.96
N ILE A 709 -19.22 -0.39 26.83
CA ILE A 709 -18.57 0.92 27.07
C ILE A 709 -18.65 1.85 25.85
N GLY A 710 -18.87 1.29 24.64
CA GLY A 710 -19.04 2.04 23.39
C GLY A 710 -20.45 2.62 23.22
N GLU A 711 -21.49 1.80 23.38
CA GLU A 711 -22.91 2.15 23.18
C GLU A 711 -23.47 3.13 24.23
N MET A 712 -22.83 3.20 25.40
CA MET A 712 -23.39 3.87 26.57
C MET A 712 -23.35 5.40 26.46
N ALA A 713 -24.48 6.04 26.76
CA ALA A 713 -24.56 7.50 26.88
C ALA A 713 -23.51 8.04 27.88
N GLY A 714 -22.66 8.97 27.42
CA GLY A 714 -21.56 9.55 28.17
C GLY A 714 -20.32 8.66 28.31
N GLY A 715 -20.29 7.49 27.66
CA GLY A 715 -19.18 6.53 27.66
C GLY A 715 -19.14 5.63 28.91
N GLY A 716 -18.57 4.44 28.73
CA GLY A 716 -18.05 3.62 29.83
C GLY A 716 -16.55 3.84 30.07
N TRP A 717 -15.98 3.10 31.03
CA TRP A 717 -14.58 3.23 31.43
C TRP A 717 -13.71 2.01 31.05
N TYR A 718 -12.47 2.25 30.64
CA TYR A 718 -11.44 1.22 30.54
C TYR A 718 -10.07 1.77 31.01
N LEU A 719 -9.65 1.43 32.23
CA LEU A 719 -8.41 1.89 32.82
C LEU A 719 -7.48 0.71 33.14
N VAL A 720 -6.20 0.84 32.79
CA VAL A 720 -5.16 -0.14 33.15
C VAL A 720 -4.05 0.56 33.93
N ALA A 721 -3.81 0.09 35.15
CA ALA A 721 -2.71 0.52 35.98
C ALA A 721 -1.55 -0.48 35.88
N THR A 722 -0.33 0.04 35.74
CA THR A 722 0.94 -0.71 35.72
C THR A 722 1.91 -0.08 36.72
N ALA A 723 2.95 -0.81 37.12
CA ALA A 723 3.92 -0.35 38.13
C ALA A 723 5.38 -0.48 37.62
N GLY A 724 5.65 0.03 36.42
CA GLY A 724 6.93 -0.04 35.72
C GLY A 724 7.90 1.11 36.01
N GLY A 725 7.62 1.95 37.02
CA GLY A 725 8.47 3.06 37.44
C GLY A 725 7.86 4.46 37.26
N GLY A 726 6.61 4.54 36.78
CA GLY A 726 5.86 5.79 36.70
C GLY A 726 6.10 6.63 35.45
N LEU A 727 6.80 6.09 34.45
CA LEU A 727 7.34 6.82 33.29
C LEU A 727 7.37 5.98 31.99
N PHE A 728 6.59 4.89 31.90
CA PHE A 728 6.51 4.01 30.73
C PHE A 728 7.89 3.58 30.18
N GLY A 729 8.82 3.26 31.08
CA GLY A 729 10.18 2.86 30.72
C GLY A 729 11.17 4.00 30.39
N HIS A 730 10.73 5.24 30.11
CA HIS A 730 11.61 6.35 29.69
C HIS A 730 12.74 6.67 30.69
N ARG A 731 12.58 6.32 31.97
CA ARG A 731 13.63 6.42 33.01
C ARG A 731 13.61 5.20 33.92
N ASN A 732 13.59 3.99 33.34
CA ASN A 732 13.50 2.74 34.09
C ASN A 732 14.74 2.46 34.97
N ALA A 733 14.69 2.92 36.21
CA ALA A 733 15.75 2.72 37.20
C ALA A 733 15.85 1.27 37.75
N GLN A 734 15.04 0.32 37.25
CA GLN A 734 14.91 -1.04 37.79
C GLN A 734 15.14 -2.15 36.74
N GLY A 735 15.28 -1.80 35.46
CA GLY A 735 15.56 -2.76 34.38
C GLY A 735 14.42 -3.76 34.10
N GLN A 736 13.20 -3.49 34.54
CA GLN A 736 12.03 -4.37 34.34
C GLN A 736 11.51 -4.36 32.90
N VAL A 737 10.81 -5.43 32.49
CA VAL A 737 10.03 -5.46 31.24
C VAL A 737 8.97 -4.35 31.26
N PRO A 738 8.98 -3.41 30.31
CA PRO A 738 8.10 -2.24 30.35
C PRO A 738 6.70 -2.56 29.79
N LEU A 739 5.95 -3.45 30.47
CA LEU A 739 4.59 -3.85 30.11
C LEU A 739 3.63 -2.65 30.00
N ALA A 740 3.90 -1.57 30.73
CA ALA A 740 3.27 -0.25 30.57
C ALA A 740 3.17 0.18 29.10
N GLY A 741 4.22 -0.05 28.30
CA GLY A 741 4.24 0.25 26.86
C GLY A 741 3.19 -0.55 26.07
N ALA A 742 3.04 -1.84 26.35
CA ALA A 742 2.03 -2.68 25.71
C ALA A 742 0.61 -2.17 26.00
N SER A 743 0.31 -1.83 27.27
CA SER A 743 -0.97 -1.20 27.63
C SER A 743 -1.15 0.18 26.99
N GLY A 744 -0.10 1.01 26.91
CA GLY A 744 -0.15 2.31 26.25
C GLY A 744 -0.57 2.20 24.78
N GLY A 745 0.08 1.32 24.01
CA GLY A 745 -0.26 1.08 22.61
C GLY A 745 -1.67 0.51 22.42
N PHE A 746 -2.04 -0.50 23.23
CA PHE A 746 -3.36 -1.14 23.17
C PHE A 746 -4.51 -0.16 23.43
N ILE A 747 -4.40 0.65 24.49
CA ILE A 747 -5.49 1.48 25.00
C ILE A 747 -5.72 2.72 24.12
N LYS A 748 -4.66 3.23 23.47
CA LYS A 748 -4.80 4.27 22.43
C LYS A 748 -5.60 3.76 21.23
N CYS A 749 -5.35 2.53 20.76
CA CYS A 749 -6.18 1.91 19.71
C CYS A 749 -7.62 1.71 20.16
N LEU A 750 -7.84 1.19 21.37
CA LEU A 750 -9.19 1.03 21.93
C LEU A 750 -9.95 2.38 22.01
N LYS A 751 -9.25 3.49 22.29
CA LYS A 751 -9.82 4.84 22.27
C LYS A 751 -10.12 5.37 20.85
N ARG A 752 -9.43 4.88 19.82
CA ARG A 752 -9.77 5.17 18.41
C ARG A 752 -10.96 4.31 17.93
N GLU A 753 -11.05 3.06 18.39
CA GLU A 753 -12.20 2.17 18.11
C GLU A 753 -13.48 2.57 18.86
N LEU A 754 -13.35 3.08 20.10
CA LEU A 754 -14.46 3.51 20.95
C LEU A 754 -14.31 4.99 21.37
N PRO A 755 -14.60 5.96 20.48
CA PRO A 755 -14.40 7.39 20.76
C PRO A 755 -15.20 7.92 21.97
N SER A 756 -16.35 7.31 22.27
CA SER A 756 -17.20 7.61 23.44
C SER A 756 -16.58 7.18 24.78
N ALA A 757 -15.83 6.08 24.81
CA ALA A 757 -15.32 5.49 26.04
C ALA A 757 -14.20 6.33 26.69
N ARG A 758 -14.13 6.35 28.02
CA ARG A 758 -13.01 6.93 28.77
C ARG A 758 -11.93 5.87 28.96
N CYS A 759 -10.85 5.98 28.19
CA CYS A 759 -9.76 5.02 28.13
C CYS A 759 -8.47 5.62 28.71
N LYS A 760 -7.82 4.95 29.69
CA LYS A 760 -6.62 5.44 30.38
C LYS A 760 -5.58 4.32 30.60
N ALA A 761 -4.34 4.61 30.26
CA ALA A 761 -3.15 3.87 30.66
C ALA A 761 -2.42 4.67 31.75
N VAL A 762 -2.22 4.04 32.91
CA VAL A 762 -1.53 4.65 34.06
C VAL A 762 -0.29 3.81 34.39
N ASP A 763 0.88 4.44 34.44
CA ASP A 763 2.09 3.83 35.01
C ASP A 763 2.42 4.48 36.35
N LEU A 764 2.74 3.66 37.33
CA LEU A 764 2.87 4.03 38.74
C LEU A 764 4.27 3.69 39.26
N ASP A 765 4.70 4.38 40.31
CA ASP A 765 5.96 4.07 40.99
C ASP A 765 5.79 2.87 41.94
N PRO A 766 6.49 1.74 41.75
CA PRO A 766 6.44 0.59 42.67
C PRO A 766 7.02 0.89 44.06
N ARG A 767 7.62 2.06 44.28
CA ARG A 767 8.10 2.52 45.58
C ARG A 767 7.04 3.28 46.39
N GLU A 768 5.93 3.68 45.78
CA GLU A 768 4.90 4.54 46.40
C GLU A 768 3.47 3.92 46.41
N PRO A 769 3.28 2.62 46.74
CA PRO A 769 1.98 1.95 46.60
C PRO A 769 0.85 2.55 47.46
N SER A 770 1.18 3.26 48.54
CA SER A 770 0.20 4.00 49.34
C SER A 770 -0.44 5.19 48.61
N ALA A 771 0.19 5.70 47.54
CA ALA A 771 -0.33 6.82 46.75
C ALA A 771 -1.20 6.37 45.56
N TRP A 772 -1.08 5.11 45.12
CA TRP A 772 -1.71 4.61 43.89
C TRP A 772 -3.23 4.83 43.84
N ALA A 773 -3.94 4.63 44.97
CA ALA A 773 -5.39 4.81 45.02
C ALA A 773 -5.82 6.27 44.78
N GLU A 774 -5.01 7.26 45.17
CA GLU A 774 -5.24 8.68 44.90
C GLU A 774 -4.87 9.03 43.44
N GLN A 775 -3.78 8.46 42.93
CA GLN A 775 -3.30 8.70 41.57
C GLN A 775 -4.27 8.15 40.52
N ILE A 776 -4.77 6.91 40.71
CA ILE A 776 -5.80 6.30 39.86
C ILE A 776 -7.14 7.04 40.01
N TRP A 777 -7.51 7.43 41.23
CA TRP A 777 -8.71 8.25 41.47
C TRP A 777 -8.64 9.59 40.73
N THR A 778 -7.47 10.25 40.71
CA THR A 778 -7.23 11.50 39.99
C THR A 778 -7.51 11.35 38.50
N GLU A 779 -7.06 10.27 37.85
CA GLU A 779 -7.38 10.01 36.44
C GLU A 779 -8.86 9.67 36.21
N LEU A 780 -9.50 8.94 37.14
CA LEU A 780 -10.92 8.55 37.07
C LEU A 780 -11.89 9.72 37.28
N VAL A 781 -11.45 10.84 37.85
CA VAL A 781 -12.27 12.06 37.98
C VAL A 781 -11.78 13.20 37.09
N SER A 782 -10.84 12.95 36.19
CA SER A 782 -10.27 13.99 35.32
C SER A 782 -11.00 14.11 33.98
N ALA A 783 -11.15 15.35 33.51
CA ALA A 783 -11.53 15.65 32.13
C ALA A 783 -10.32 15.67 31.16
N ASP A 784 -9.13 15.28 31.59
CA ASP A 784 -7.89 15.31 30.79
C ASP A 784 -7.91 14.25 29.66
N PRO A 785 -7.82 14.65 28.38
CA PRO A 785 -7.80 13.74 27.23
C PRO A 785 -6.53 12.88 27.10
N ASP A 786 -5.46 13.14 27.86
CA ASP A 786 -4.25 12.31 27.80
C ASP A 786 -4.53 10.86 28.19
N VAL A 787 -4.40 9.95 27.21
CA VAL A 787 -4.60 8.50 27.40
C VAL A 787 -3.43 7.85 28.15
N GLU A 788 -2.22 8.42 28.08
CA GLU A 788 -0.98 7.82 28.59
C GLU A 788 -0.37 8.71 29.69
N THR A 789 -0.43 8.25 30.94
CA THR A 789 -0.20 9.10 32.13
C THR A 789 0.69 8.40 33.16
N GLY A 790 1.76 9.05 33.62
CA GLY A 790 2.75 8.48 34.54
C GLY A 790 2.77 9.17 35.90
N TYR A 791 3.03 8.42 36.98
CA TYR A 791 3.22 8.94 38.33
C TYR A 791 4.54 8.46 38.94
N SER A 792 5.50 9.37 39.17
CA SER A 792 6.85 9.04 39.65
C SER A 792 7.34 10.05 40.69
N GLY A 793 7.67 9.59 41.91
CA GLY A 793 8.08 10.45 43.01
C GLY A 793 7.02 11.50 43.36
N GLY A 794 5.78 11.06 43.59
CA GLY A 794 4.62 11.88 43.93
C GLY A 794 4.06 12.78 42.81
N ARG A 795 4.69 12.85 41.63
CA ARG A 795 4.34 13.80 40.57
C ARG A 795 3.79 13.13 39.32
N ARG A 796 2.91 13.86 38.62
CA ARG A 796 2.26 13.46 37.38
C ARG A 796 3.09 13.86 36.15
N TYR A 797 3.16 12.96 35.18
CA TYR A 797 3.84 13.13 33.90
C TYR A 797 2.92 12.74 32.74
N VAL A 798 3.05 13.46 31.63
CA VAL A 798 2.41 13.17 30.34
C VAL A 798 3.46 13.10 29.24
N PHE A 799 3.18 12.39 28.16
CA PHE A 799 4.18 12.13 27.11
C PHE A 799 3.96 13.03 25.90
N ARG A 800 5.01 13.74 25.51
CA ARG A 800 4.92 14.85 24.54
C ARG A 800 6.01 14.77 23.49
N ASP A 801 5.62 15.14 22.28
CA ASP A 801 6.49 15.06 21.11
C ASP A 801 7.09 16.46 20.85
N ILE A 802 8.42 16.57 20.93
CA ILE A 802 9.14 17.86 20.93
C ILE A 802 10.05 17.95 19.71
N GLU A 803 9.86 18.99 18.89
CA GLU A 803 10.63 19.16 17.65
C GLU A 803 12.14 19.28 17.93
N THR A 804 12.87 18.32 17.38
CA THR A 804 14.30 18.14 17.63
C THR A 804 14.95 17.69 16.31
N PRO A 805 15.36 18.65 15.45
CA PRO A 805 16.07 18.36 14.21
C PRO A 805 17.36 17.59 14.45
N LEU A 806 17.81 16.85 13.43
CA LEU A 806 19.11 16.18 13.45
C LEU A 806 20.26 17.20 13.60
N ALA A 807 21.37 16.78 14.22
CA ALA A 807 22.48 17.65 14.55
C ALA A 807 23.30 18.07 13.31
N ALA A 808 22.91 19.18 12.68
CA ALA A 808 23.46 19.69 11.41
C ALA A 808 24.99 19.92 11.37
N THR A 809 25.66 19.99 12.52
CA THR A 809 27.12 20.21 12.64
C THR A 809 27.79 19.30 13.67
N GLY A 810 27.12 18.21 14.10
CA GLY A 810 27.69 17.24 15.03
C GLY A 810 28.64 16.24 14.35
N PRO A 811 29.62 15.65 15.07
CA PRO A 811 30.37 14.52 14.56
C PRO A 811 29.42 13.32 14.38
N ALA A 812 29.31 12.81 13.15
CA ALA A 812 28.54 11.60 12.86
C ALA A 812 29.06 10.41 13.67
N ALA A 813 28.17 9.51 14.10
CA ALA A 813 28.61 8.21 14.58
C ALA A 813 29.32 7.46 13.45
N SER A 814 30.55 7.02 13.70
CA SER A 814 31.32 6.25 12.73
C SER A 814 30.78 4.83 12.68
N ILE A 815 30.28 4.42 11.52
CA ILE A 815 30.03 3.03 11.15
C ILE A 815 31.05 2.71 10.06
N PRO A 816 32.19 2.06 10.38
CA PRO A 816 33.22 1.73 9.40
C PRO A 816 32.70 0.77 8.31
N PRO A 817 33.25 0.82 7.06
CA PRO A 817 32.88 -0.11 5.99
C PRO A 817 33.05 -1.59 6.34
N GLY A 818 33.97 -1.93 7.26
CA GLY A 818 34.15 -3.29 7.78
C GLY A 818 33.13 -3.74 8.83
N SER A 819 32.09 -2.96 9.12
CA SER A 819 31.03 -3.30 10.08
C SER A 819 30.00 -4.25 9.47
N VAL A 820 29.46 -5.16 10.30
CA VAL A 820 28.44 -6.14 9.89
C VAL A 820 27.11 -5.80 10.57
N VAL A 821 26.10 -5.45 9.77
CA VAL A 821 24.78 -5.01 10.26
C VAL A 821 23.71 -6.03 9.87
N LEU A 822 23.02 -6.62 10.84
CA LEU A 822 21.88 -7.49 10.58
C LEU A 822 20.57 -6.68 10.61
N VAL A 823 19.83 -6.73 9.51
CA VAL A 823 18.50 -6.14 9.35
C VAL A 823 17.48 -7.28 9.36
N SER A 824 16.60 -7.31 10.36
CA SER A 824 15.45 -8.21 10.30
C SER A 824 14.43 -7.64 9.30
N GLY A 825 14.04 -8.44 8.30
CA GLY A 825 13.29 -7.94 7.15
C GLY A 825 14.21 -7.25 6.13
N GLY A 826 13.62 -6.44 5.25
CA GLY A 826 14.38 -5.71 4.22
C GLY A 826 14.66 -6.48 2.93
N GLY A 827 14.13 -7.69 2.76
CA GLY A 827 14.08 -8.34 1.44
C GLY A 827 13.26 -7.59 0.39
N ARG A 828 12.27 -6.81 0.83
CA ARG A 828 11.23 -6.12 0.04
C ARG A 828 10.70 -4.92 0.85
N GLY A 829 10.07 -3.94 0.20
CA GLY A 829 9.43 -2.79 0.87
C GLY A 829 10.39 -1.80 1.56
N VAL A 830 9.86 -0.87 2.37
CA VAL A 830 10.57 0.29 2.97
C VAL A 830 11.94 -0.03 3.63
N VAL A 831 12.06 -1.19 4.29
CA VAL A 831 13.27 -1.61 5.01
C VAL A 831 14.42 -1.93 4.03
N TYR A 832 14.12 -2.37 2.80
CA TYR A 832 15.12 -2.56 1.74
C TYR A 832 15.81 -1.24 1.39
N HIS A 833 15.04 -0.16 1.19
CA HIS A 833 15.58 1.15 0.82
C HIS A 833 16.43 1.76 1.95
N CYS A 834 16.00 1.54 3.20
CA CYS A 834 16.78 1.90 4.39
C CYS A 834 18.13 1.15 4.45
N ALA A 835 18.11 -0.16 4.20
CA ALA A 835 19.31 -0.99 4.12
C ALA A 835 20.23 -0.58 2.96
N LYS A 836 19.66 -0.30 1.78
CA LYS A 836 20.38 0.12 0.57
C LYS A 836 21.11 1.45 0.79
N LEU A 837 20.41 2.46 1.34
CA LEU A 837 21.02 3.75 1.65
C LEU A 837 22.08 3.63 2.76
N LEU A 838 21.87 2.75 3.75
CA LEU A 838 22.88 2.48 4.78
C LEU A 838 24.19 1.96 4.17
N VAL A 839 24.15 0.99 3.25
CA VAL A 839 25.36 0.53 2.56
C VAL A 839 25.98 1.65 1.70
N GLN A 840 25.17 2.44 1.00
CA GLN A 840 25.67 3.56 0.18
C GLN A 840 26.37 4.65 1.02
N VAL A 841 25.88 4.95 2.23
CA VAL A 841 26.37 6.05 3.07
C VAL A 841 27.46 5.62 4.05
N THR A 842 27.58 4.33 4.40
CA THR A 842 28.61 3.82 5.34
C THR A 842 29.63 2.86 4.73
N GLY A 843 29.29 2.22 3.61
CA GLY A 843 30.06 1.11 3.05
C GLY A 843 29.97 -0.19 3.86
N ALA A 844 29.21 -0.23 4.96
CA ALA A 844 29.08 -1.40 5.84
C ALA A 844 28.44 -2.58 5.12
N ARG A 845 28.78 -3.82 5.52
CA ARG A 845 28.09 -5.01 5.04
C ARG A 845 26.77 -5.17 5.77
N VAL A 846 25.67 -5.05 5.03
CA VAL A 846 24.31 -5.17 5.53
C VAL A 846 23.73 -6.52 5.13
N ILE A 847 23.12 -7.21 6.08
CA ILE A 847 22.52 -8.53 5.89
C ILE A 847 21.02 -8.36 6.10
N ILE A 848 20.25 -8.35 5.01
CA ILE A 848 18.77 -8.30 5.03
C ILE A 848 18.19 -9.71 5.07
N THR A 849 16.96 -9.84 5.59
CA THR A 849 16.30 -11.14 5.73
C THR A 849 14.86 -11.17 5.26
N GLY A 850 14.34 -12.39 5.14
CA GLY A 850 12.92 -12.66 4.94
C GLY A 850 12.66 -14.13 4.65
N ARG A 851 11.41 -14.44 4.32
CA ARG A 851 10.92 -15.81 4.08
C ARG A 851 10.94 -16.22 2.60
N THR A 852 11.23 -15.27 1.71
CA THR A 852 11.18 -15.45 0.25
C THR A 852 12.48 -16.09 -0.22
N VAL A 853 12.43 -17.35 -0.66
CA VAL A 853 13.61 -18.02 -1.23
C VAL A 853 13.97 -17.36 -2.57
N PRO A 854 15.21 -16.84 -2.79
CA PRO A 854 15.59 -16.27 -4.07
C PRO A 854 15.40 -17.27 -5.24
N PRO A 855 15.27 -16.80 -6.51
CA PRO A 855 15.44 -17.68 -7.65
C PRO A 855 16.85 -18.27 -7.69
N ASN A 856 16.97 -19.46 -8.27
CA ASN A 856 18.27 -20.07 -8.58
C ASN A 856 18.78 -19.69 -9.98
N GLY A 857 18.00 -18.95 -10.77
CA GLY A 857 18.36 -18.39 -12.08
C GLY A 857 17.94 -19.28 -13.26
N ASN A 858 17.54 -20.52 -13.01
CA ASN A 858 17.04 -21.41 -14.06
C ASN A 858 15.54 -21.24 -14.32
N GLU A 859 14.79 -20.62 -13.39
CA GLU A 859 13.35 -20.46 -13.47
C GLU A 859 12.88 -19.74 -14.74
N GLU A 860 11.92 -20.34 -15.46
CA GLU A 860 11.29 -19.80 -16.68
C GLU A 860 10.75 -18.38 -16.45
N TRP A 861 9.97 -18.19 -15.38
CA TRP A 861 9.33 -16.92 -15.03
C TRP A 861 10.31 -15.77 -14.75
N LEU A 862 11.61 -16.04 -14.55
CA LEU A 862 12.62 -15.01 -14.36
C LEU A 862 13.04 -14.37 -15.69
N LYS A 863 12.92 -15.12 -16.80
CA LYS A 863 13.34 -14.72 -18.15
C LYS A 863 12.26 -13.96 -18.92
N ILE A 864 11.06 -13.89 -18.36
CA ILE A 864 9.89 -13.19 -18.91
C ILE A 864 10.10 -11.66 -18.76
N PRO A 865 10.00 -10.87 -19.84
CA PRO A 865 9.98 -9.41 -19.76
C PRO A 865 8.82 -8.87 -18.91
N GLU A 866 8.98 -7.69 -18.32
CA GLU A 866 7.95 -7.12 -17.43
C GLU A 866 6.61 -6.87 -18.16
N ALA A 867 6.66 -6.52 -19.45
CA ALA A 867 5.48 -6.36 -20.31
C ALA A 867 4.70 -7.67 -20.54
N ASP A 868 5.38 -8.82 -20.49
CA ASP A 868 4.79 -10.14 -20.73
C ASP A 868 4.31 -10.81 -19.42
N LEU A 869 4.63 -10.24 -18.25
CA LEU A 869 4.21 -10.77 -16.96
C LEU A 869 2.70 -10.91 -16.77
N PRO A 870 1.82 -10.01 -17.28
CA PRO A 870 0.37 -10.21 -17.18
C PRO A 870 -0.05 -11.51 -17.87
N ALA A 871 0.39 -11.74 -19.12
CA ALA A 871 0.12 -12.96 -19.86
C ALA A 871 0.76 -14.20 -19.19
N TYR A 872 1.98 -14.06 -18.64
CA TYR A 872 2.63 -15.16 -17.96
C TYR A 872 1.97 -15.50 -16.61
N ARG A 873 1.54 -14.52 -15.81
CA ARG A 873 0.74 -14.70 -14.58
C ARG A 873 -0.48 -15.55 -14.88
N MET A 874 -1.14 -15.28 -16.02
CA MET A 874 -2.23 -16.13 -16.48
C MET A 874 -1.77 -17.54 -16.91
N SER A 875 -0.69 -17.67 -17.66
CA SER A 875 -0.13 -19.01 -18.01
C SER A 875 0.20 -19.85 -16.76
N PHE A 876 0.56 -19.20 -15.65
CA PHE A 876 0.83 -19.84 -14.37
C PHE A 876 -0.47 -20.27 -13.68
N VAL A 877 -1.50 -19.43 -13.61
CA VAL A 877 -2.76 -19.74 -12.91
C VAL A 877 -3.46 -20.97 -13.51
N LYS A 878 -3.46 -21.13 -14.84
CA LYS A 878 -3.93 -22.37 -15.49
C LYS A 878 -3.16 -23.60 -15.02
N ARG A 879 -1.82 -23.53 -15.05
CA ARG A 879 -0.92 -24.61 -14.62
C ARG A 879 -1.10 -24.91 -13.12
N TYR A 880 -1.38 -23.90 -12.32
CA TYR A 880 -1.69 -24.03 -10.90
C TYR A 880 -3.01 -24.76 -10.67
N MET A 881 -4.11 -24.35 -11.30
CA MET A 881 -5.42 -25.01 -11.18
C MET A 881 -5.40 -26.45 -11.70
N ALA A 882 -4.75 -26.70 -12.84
CA ALA A 882 -4.57 -28.05 -13.38
C ALA A 882 -3.73 -28.96 -12.47
N ALA A 883 -2.81 -28.40 -11.67
CA ALA A 883 -2.03 -29.14 -10.68
C ALA A 883 -2.72 -29.26 -9.30
N HIS A 884 -3.72 -28.41 -9.02
CA HIS A 884 -4.47 -28.38 -7.76
C HIS A 884 -5.99 -28.36 -8.05
N PRO A 885 -6.59 -29.52 -8.41
CA PRO A 885 -8.02 -29.60 -8.71
C PRO A 885 -8.89 -29.06 -7.57
N GLY A 886 -9.87 -28.22 -7.91
CA GLY A 886 -10.73 -27.54 -6.94
C GLY A 886 -10.14 -26.26 -6.33
N SER A 887 -8.96 -25.80 -6.78
CA SER A 887 -8.47 -24.45 -6.46
C SER A 887 -9.05 -23.40 -7.41
N THR A 888 -9.37 -22.21 -6.88
CA THR A 888 -9.96 -21.12 -7.68
C THR A 888 -8.89 -20.27 -8.37
N PRO A 889 -9.22 -19.59 -9.49
CA PRO A 889 -8.35 -18.60 -10.12
C PRO A 889 -7.76 -17.59 -9.12
N VAL A 890 -8.57 -17.02 -8.21
CA VAL A 890 -8.10 -16.11 -7.14
C VAL A 890 -7.02 -16.77 -6.26
N GLN A 891 -7.13 -18.06 -5.93
CA GLN A 891 -6.08 -18.79 -5.21
C GLN A 891 -4.81 -18.93 -6.04
N GLY A 892 -4.93 -19.15 -7.36
CA GLY A 892 -3.81 -19.15 -8.29
C GLY A 892 -3.12 -17.79 -8.43
N MET A 893 -3.88 -16.69 -8.57
CA MET A 893 -3.34 -15.32 -8.55
C MET A 893 -2.56 -15.09 -7.26
N LYS A 894 -3.16 -15.43 -6.12
CA LYS A 894 -2.53 -15.33 -4.81
C LYS A 894 -1.26 -16.18 -4.71
N ALA A 895 -1.20 -17.38 -5.30
CA ALA A 895 0.02 -18.17 -5.38
C ALA A 895 1.12 -17.48 -6.21
N PHE A 896 0.78 -16.91 -7.37
CA PHE A 896 1.72 -16.12 -8.19
C PHE A 896 2.25 -14.89 -7.43
N ASP A 897 1.35 -14.13 -6.80
CA ASP A 897 1.64 -12.89 -6.09
C ASP A 897 2.36 -13.11 -4.76
N THR A 898 2.33 -14.34 -4.21
CA THR A 898 2.99 -14.71 -2.96
C THR A 898 4.29 -15.49 -3.13
N ASP A 899 4.52 -16.14 -4.28
CA ASP A 899 5.80 -16.72 -4.69
C ASP A 899 6.48 -15.89 -5.79
N ILE A 900 6.10 -16.09 -7.05
CA ILE A 900 6.82 -15.61 -8.25
C ILE A 900 7.06 -14.10 -8.23
N ALA A 901 6.02 -13.29 -8.02
CA ALA A 901 6.15 -11.83 -8.04
C ALA A 901 7.17 -11.34 -7.00
N ARG A 902 7.11 -11.88 -5.78
CA ARG A 902 8.02 -11.53 -4.67
C ARG A 902 9.44 -12.00 -4.91
N ARG A 903 9.61 -13.13 -5.61
CA ARG A 903 10.93 -13.68 -5.95
C ARG A 903 11.57 -12.91 -7.12
N ARG A 904 10.78 -12.38 -8.07
CA ARG A 904 11.23 -11.38 -9.05
C ARG A 904 11.66 -10.08 -8.38
N GLU A 905 10.80 -9.49 -7.55
CA GLU A 905 11.07 -8.23 -6.83
C GLU A 905 12.36 -8.32 -5.98
N LEU A 906 12.52 -9.41 -5.23
CA LEU A 906 13.72 -9.70 -4.45
C LEU A 906 14.95 -9.89 -5.36
N HIS A 907 14.82 -10.62 -6.47
CA HIS A 907 15.93 -10.83 -7.41
C HIS A 907 16.38 -9.51 -8.03
N GLN A 908 15.46 -8.70 -8.57
CA GLN A 908 15.79 -7.40 -9.13
C GLN A 908 16.44 -6.49 -8.08
N SER A 909 15.92 -6.48 -6.84
CA SER A 909 16.52 -5.74 -5.73
C SER A 909 17.96 -6.16 -5.42
N LEU A 910 18.26 -7.45 -5.53
CA LEU A 910 19.61 -7.99 -5.31
C LEU A 910 20.54 -7.79 -6.51
N GLU A 911 20.06 -7.91 -7.74
CA GLU A 911 20.85 -7.60 -8.95
C GLU A 911 21.12 -6.10 -9.09
N ASP A 912 20.15 -5.23 -8.78
CA ASP A 912 20.36 -3.79 -8.61
C ASP A 912 21.48 -3.51 -7.59
N CYS A 913 21.48 -4.23 -6.47
CA CYS A 913 22.52 -4.10 -5.46
C CYS A 913 23.84 -4.74 -5.89
N ARG A 914 23.89 -5.70 -6.82
CA ARG A 914 25.13 -6.27 -7.38
C ARG A 914 25.73 -5.41 -8.49
N ALA A 915 24.89 -4.84 -9.36
CA ALA A 915 25.30 -3.85 -10.37
C ALA A 915 25.75 -2.54 -9.70
N GLN A 916 25.08 -2.12 -8.63
CA GLN A 916 25.56 -1.08 -7.70
C GLN A 916 26.51 -1.63 -6.63
N GLY A 917 26.96 -2.90 -6.74
CA GLY A 917 27.80 -3.70 -5.82
C GLY A 917 27.89 -3.21 -4.37
N LEU A 918 26.71 -2.98 -3.82
CA LEU A 918 26.51 -2.72 -2.41
C LEU A 918 26.74 -4.05 -1.70
N GLN A 919 27.48 -4.00 -0.59
CA GLN A 919 27.73 -5.13 0.31
C GLN A 919 26.43 -5.50 1.05
N LEU A 920 25.41 -5.92 0.30
CA LEU A 920 24.04 -6.18 0.75
C LEU A 920 23.70 -7.66 0.50
N ASP A 921 23.85 -8.47 1.54
CA ASP A 921 23.61 -9.91 1.52
C ASP A 921 22.16 -10.22 1.92
N TYR A 922 21.54 -11.23 1.30
CA TYR A 922 20.22 -11.74 1.70
C TYR A 922 20.33 -13.13 2.34
N LYS A 923 19.64 -13.32 3.47
CA LYS A 923 19.51 -14.61 4.16
C LYS A 923 18.05 -14.98 4.36
N VAL A 924 17.67 -16.17 3.89
CA VAL A 924 16.33 -16.74 4.15
C VAL A 924 16.24 -17.10 5.64
N CYS A 925 15.28 -16.52 6.35
CA CYS A 925 15.00 -16.77 7.76
C CYS A 925 13.56 -16.38 8.06
N ASP A 926 12.78 -17.27 8.69
CA ASP A 926 11.57 -16.82 9.36
C ASP A 926 11.97 -16.13 10.67
N MET A 927 11.77 -14.82 10.72
CA MET A 927 12.07 -13.99 11.88
C MET A 927 11.05 -14.16 13.03
N THR A 928 10.04 -15.03 12.87
CA THR A 928 9.15 -15.45 13.97
C THR A 928 9.63 -16.73 14.68
N ASP A 929 10.60 -17.47 14.15
CA ASP A 929 11.21 -18.64 14.80
C ASP A 929 12.53 -18.28 15.51
N PRO A 930 12.60 -18.35 16.86
CA PRO A 930 13.83 -18.12 17.61
C PRO A 930 14.97 -19.11 17.28
N ALA A 931 14.68 -20.33 16.79
CA ALA A 931 15.70 -21.31 16.41
C ALA A 931 16.36 -20.94 15.06
N ALA A 932 15.59 -20.55 14.05
CA ALA A 932 16.10 -19.97 12.82
C ALA A 932 16.93 -18.70 13.09
N VAL A 933 16.43 -17.77 13.92
CA VAL A 933 17.16 -16.53 14.26
C VAL A 933 18.50 -16.82 14.97
N ARG A 934 18.54 -17.76 15.93
CA ARG A 934 19.80 -18.23 16.53
C ARG A 934 20.77 -18.80 15.49
N SER A 935 20.26 -19.66 14.61
CA SER A 935 21.06 -20.33 13.58
C SER A 935 21.67 -19.32 12.60
N LEU A 936 20.88 -18.32 12.20
CA LEU A 936 21.33 -17.19 11.39
C LEU A 936 22.41 -16.37 12.11
N LEU A 937 22.21 -15.98 13.37
CA LEU A 937 23.21 -15.22 14.14
C LEU A 937 24.53 -15.99 14.29
N ALA A 938 24.46 -17.31 14.49
CA ALA A 938 25.63 -18.19 14.51
C ALA A 938 26.32 -18.29 13.13
N GLU A 939 25.55 -18.27 12.03
CA GLU A 939 26.09 -18.20 10.68
C GLU A 939 26.77 -16.87 10.37
N VAL A 940 26.15 -15.74 10.72
CA VAL A 940 26.75 -14.41 10.52
C VAL A 940 28.08 -14.30 11.28
N ARG A 941 28.13 -14.74 12.54
CA ARG A 941 29.40 -14.78 13.30
C ARG A 941 30.41 -15.74 12.69
N ARG A 942 30.00 -16.89 12.15
CA ARG A 942 30.88 -17.86 11.46
C ARG A 942 31.43 -17.33 10.13
N GLN A 943 30.63 -16.58 9.36
CA GLN A 943 30.97 -16.11 8.03
C GLN A 943 31.77 -14.79 8.04
N TYR A 944 31.48 -13.89 8.99
CA TYR A 944 32.05 -12.54 9.02
C TYR A 944 32.78 -12.18 10.33
N GLY A 945 32.78 -13.06 11.34
CA GLY A 945 33.53 -12.91 12.59
C GLY A 945 32.94 -11.92 13.62
N ARG A 946 31.94 -11.11 13.24
CA ARG A 946 31.40 -10.01 14.06
C ARG A 946 29.94 -9.71 13.74
N ILE A 947 29.27 -9.02 14.67
CA ILE A 947 28.01 -8.29 14.47
C ILE A 947 28.18 -6.93 15.16
N ASP A 948 27.94 -5.84 14.42
CA ASP A 948 28.15 -4.46 14.86
C ASP A 948 26.84 -3.68 15.04
N GLY A 949 25.78 -4.07 14.32
CA GLY A 949 24.54 -3.33 14.33
C GLY A 949 23.33 -4.24 14.14
N ILE A 950 22.25 -3.95 14.86
CA ILE A 950 20.94 -4.56 14.64
C ILE A 950 19.96 -3.49 14.16
N VAL A 951 19.20 -3.84 13.13
CA VAL A 951 18.04 -3.07 12.66
C VAL A 951 16.81 -3.98 12.73
N HIS A 952 15.95 -3.75 13.70
CA HIS A 952 14.71 -4.48 13.87
C HIS A 952 13.60 -3.87 12.99
N GLY A 953 13.51 -4.32 11.74
CA GLY A 953 12.55 -3.86 10.73
C GLY A 953 11.44 -4.86 10.36
N ALA A 954 11.49 -6.10 10.85
CA ALA A 954 10.49 -7.11 10.55
C ALA A 954 9.21 -6.91 11.38
N THR A 955 8.05 -7.14 10.74
CA THR A 955 6.75 -7.18 11.43
C THR A 955 5.72 -7.96 10.61
N ILE A 956 4.67 -8.42 11.29
CA ILE A 956 3.38 -8.85 10.74
C ILE A 956 2.33 -7.87 11.29
N GLU A 957 1.27 -7.64 10.51
CA GLU A 957 0.19 -6.70 10.81
C GLU A 957 -1.11 -7.35 10.33
N GLU A 958 -2.17 -7.32 11.16
CA GLU A 958 -3.47 -7.96 10.88
C GLU A 958 -4.63 -7.05 11.35
N SER A 959 -4.81 -5.90 10.68
CA SER A 959 -5.85 -4.90 11.01
C SER A 959 -7.27 -5.47 11.04
N LYS A 960 -7.88 -5.49 12.23
CA LYS A 960 -9.28 -5.86 12.49
C LYS A 960 -9.74 -5.21 13.80
N SER A 961 -11.01 -4.79 13.91
CA SER A 961 -11.57 -4.32 15.19
C SER A 961 -11.43 -5.40 16.28
N LEU A 962 -11.36 -4.99 17.55
CA LEU A 962 -11.10 -5.90 18.68
C LEU A 962 -11.99 -7.17 18.67
N PRO A 963 -13.32 -7.11 18.43
CA PRO A 963 -14.18 -8.30 18.37
C PRO A 963 -13.89 -9.25 17.19
N MET A 964 -13.23 -8.76 16.13
CA MET A 964 -12.91 -9.52 14.92
C MET A 964 -11.48 -10.09 14.91
N LYS A 965 -10.67 -9.79 15.94
CA LYS A 965 -9.36 -10.42 16.17
C LYS A 965 -9.50 -11.76 16.89
N SER A 966 -8.53 -12.66 16.68
CA SER A 966 -8.36 -13.88 17.46
C SER A 966 -7.08 -13.84 18.28
N ALA A 967 -7.00 -14.63 19.36
CA ALA A 967 -5.81 -14.74 20.20
C ALA A 967 -4.55 -15.10 19.39
N ASP A 968 -4.66 -15.99 18.39
CA ASP A 968 -3.54 -16.39 17.54
C ASP A 968 -3.02 -15.24 16.67
N ALA A 969 -3.89 -14.36 16.17
CA ALA A 969 -3.48 -13.18 15.39
C ALA A 969 -2.67 -12.20 16.26
N ILE A 970 -3.08 -12.04 17.51
CA ILE A 970 -2.37 -11.23 18.52
C ILE A 970 -1.00 -11.84 18.81
N VAL A 971 -0.94 -13.16 19.05
CA VAL A 971 0.33 -13.86 19.31
C VAL A 971 1.27 -13.84 18.11
N ARG A 972 0.79 -14.01 16.86
CA ARG A 972 1.60 -13.85 15.64
C ARG A 972 2.15 -12.43 15.48
N THR A 973 1.31 -11.43 15.73
CA THR A 973 1.70 -10.01 15.67
C THR A 973 2.80 -9.70 16.70
N LEU A 974 2.63 -10.14 17.95
CA LEU A 974 3.65 -10.04 19.00
C LEU A 974 4.93 -10.81 18.66
N ALA A 975 4.83 -12.02 18.10
CA ALA A 975 5.98 -12.84 17.72
C ALA A 975 6.88 -12.13 16.70
N SER A 976 6.28 -11.53 15.67
CA SER A 976 6.98 -10.81 14.61
C SER A 976 7.79 -9.60 15.08
N LYS A 977 7.50 -9.08 16.27
CA LYS A 977 7.96 -7.76 16.72
C LYS A 977 8.48 -7.77 18.15
N ALA A 978 7.58 -7.91 19.13
CA ALA A 978 7.94 -7.91 20.55
C ALA A 978 8.84 -9.11 20.93
N HIS A 979 8.56 -10.32 20.45
CA HIS A 979 9.37 -11.50 20.81
C HIS A 979 10.67 -11.55 20.01
N LEU A 980 10.62 -11.28 18.70
CA LEU A 980 11.81 -11.11 17.87
C LEU A 980 12.80 -10.08 18.43
N TRP A 981 12.29 -8.92 18.88
CA TRP A 981 13.13 -7.91 19.51
C TRP A 981 13.92 -8.45 20.69
N GLN A 982 13.29 -9.22 21.58
CA GLN A 982 13.98 -9.82 22.71
C GLN A 982 14.98 -10.89 22.27
N VAL A 983 14.62 -11.75 21.31
CA VAL A 983 15.54 -12.78 20.78
C VAL A 983 16.80 -12.11 20.24
N LEU A 984 16.66 -11.08 19.40
CA LEU A 984 17.80 -10.30 18.93
C LEU A 984 18.60 -9.73 20.10
N ALA A 985 17.96 -9.00 21.03
CA ALA A 985 18.64 -8.36 22.16
C ALA A 985 19.36 -9.34 23.11
N HIS A 986 18.80 -10.52 23.35
CA HIS A 986 19.35 -11.56 24.21
C HIS A 986 20.49 -12.32 23.54
N GLU A 987 20.30 -12.74 22.29
CA GLU A 987 21.29 -13.51 21.53
C GLU A 987 22.49 -12.64 21.12
N THR A 988 22.34 -11.32 21.02
CA THR A 988 23.44 -10.37 20.71
C THR A 988 24.00 -9.61 21.91
N ARG A 989 23.60 -9.97 23.15
CA ARG A 989 24.11 -9.33 24.38
C ARG A 989 25.64 -9.35 24.53
N GLY A 990 26.29 -10.35 23.93
CA GLY A 990 27.75 -10.53 23.94
C GLY A 990 28.47 -9.92 22.74
N ASP A 991 27.75 -9.42 21.72
CA ASP A 991 28.38 -8.73 20.60
C ASP A 991 28.71 -7.28 20.98
N ALA A 992 29.79 -6.76 20.38
CA ALA A 992 30.25 -5.38 20.51
C ALA A 992 29.41 -4.42 19.65
N LEU A 993 28.08 -4.46 19.82
CA LEU A 993 27.15 -3.62 19.06
C LEU A 993 27.46 -2.14 19.23
N GLN A 994 27.49 -1.44 18.11
CA GLN A 994 27.50 0.01 18.00
C GLN A 994 26.07 0.56 18.12
N PHE A 995 25.07 -0.17 17.57
CA PHE A 995 23.66 0.24 17.59
C PHE A 995 22.66 -0.93 17.55
N PHE A 996 21.44 -0.63 18.03
CA PHE A 996 20.23 -1.45 17.92
C PHE A 996 19.04 -0.52 17.63
N ILE A 997 18.70 -0.35 16.36
CA ILE A 997 17.60 0.53 15.91
C ILE A 997 16.32 -0.28 15.71
N ASN A 998 15.18 0.22 16.20
CA ASN A 998 13.87 -0.39 15.99
C ASN A 998 13.04 0.45 15.02
N PHE A 999 12.42 -0.19 14.03
CA PHE A 999 11.30 0.42 13.30
C PHE A 999 10.07 0.35 14.20
N GLY A 1000 9.62 1.49 14.70
CA GLY A 1000 8.35 1.65 15.40
C GLY A 1000 7.20 1.92 14.43
N SER A 1001 6.13 2.52 14.93
CA SER A 1001 5.01 3.00 14.13
C SER A 1001 4.22 4.05 14.90
N GLY A 1002 3.75 5.09 14.20
CA GLY A 1002 2.80 6.06 14.76
C GLY A 1002 1.54 5.43 15.36
N SER A 1003 1.17 4.20 14.96
CA SER A 1003 0.09 3.45 15.61
C SER A 1003 0.42 3.10 17.08
N GLY A 1004 1.66 2.73 17.39
CA GLY A 1004 2.12 2.49 18.77
C GLY A 1004 2.15 3.77 19.60
N ARG A 1005 2.61 4.87 19.01
CA ARG A 1005 2.68 6.17 19.68
C ARG A 1005 1.30 6.79 19.93
N TYR A 1006 0.35 6.71 18.98
CA TYR A 1006 -0.90 7.49 18.99
C TYR A 1006 -2.21 6.69 18.90
N GLY A 1007 -2.13 5.37 18.71
CA GLY A 1007 -3.26 4.49 18.43
C GLY A 1007 -3.80 4.61 17.00
N ASN A 1008 -4.23 3.48 16.44
CA ASN A 1008 -4.96 3.42 15.17
C ASN A 1008 -6.10 2.38 15.27
N GLN A 1009 -7.16 2.57 14.50
CA GLN A 1009 -8.35 1.71 14.55
C GLN A 1009 -8.02 0.30 14.02
N GLY A 1010 -8.36 -0.74 14.78
CA GLY A 1010 -8.16 -2.15 14.40
C GLY A 1010 -6.73 -2.69 14.62
N GLN A 1011 -5.85 -1.90 15.26
CA GLN A 1011 -4.43 -2.22 15.45
C GLN A 1011 -4.03 -2.34 16.93
N THR A 1012 -4.94 -2.82 17.79
CA THR A 1012 -4.72 -2.94 19.26
C THR A 1012 -3.49 -3.77 19.64
N ASP A 1013 -3.26 -4.89 18.97
CA ASP A 1013 -2.11 -5.79 19.13
C ASP A 1013 -0.82 -5.25 18.49
N TYR A 1014 -0.90 -4.79 17.24
CA TYR A 1014 0.22 -4.22 16.49
C TYR A 1014 0.78 -2.98 17.20
N SER A 1015 -0.09 -2.12 17.72
CA SER A 1015 0.31 -0.94 18.48
C SER A 1015 0.82 -1.27 19.88
N ALA A 1016 0.25 -2.28 20.56
CA ALA A 1016 0.83 -2.81 21.80
C ALA A 1016 2.26 -3.35 21.57
N ALA A 1017 2.48 -4.11 20.49
CA ALA A 1017 3.78 -4.62 20.11
C ALA A 1017 4.79 -3.50 19.78
N ASN A 1018 4.36 -2.48 19.02
CA ASN A 1018 5.17 -1.31 18.69
C ASN A 1018 5.56 -0.52 19.94
N ALA A 1019 4.58 -0.13 20.76
CA ALA A 1019 4.83 0.65 21.97
C ALA A 1019 5.67 -0.12 23.00
N LEU A 1020 5.46 -1.43 23.15
CA LEU A 1020 6.32 -2.27 23.99
C LEU A 1020 7.77 -2.27 23.50
N VAL A 1021 8.02 -2.45 22.20
CA VAL A 1021 9.38 -2.39 21.63
C VAL A 1021 10.00 -0.99 21.79
N ALA A 1022 9.21 0.07 21.60
CA ALA A 1022 9.66 1.45 21.83
C ALA A 1022 10.19 1.64 23.25
N LYS A 1023 9.39 1.25 24.25
CA LYS A 1023 9.80 1.36 25.66
C LYS A 1023 10.92 0.37 26.01
N ALA A 1024 10.92 -0.83 25.44
CA ALA A 1024 11.97 -1.83 25.68
C ALA A 1024 13.34 -1.41 25.13
N GLY A 1025 13.38 -0.70 24.00
CA GLY A 1025 14.59 -0.04 23.49
C GLY A 1025 15.16 1.00 24.45
N LEU A 1026 14.30 1.80 25.10
CA LEU A 1026 14.72 2.77 26.13
C LEU A 1026 15.35 2.06 27.35
N VAL A 1027 14.74 0.95 27.81
CA VAL A 1027 15.32 0.15 28.92
C VAL A 1027 16.63 -0.51 28.49
N TYR A 1028 16.70 -1.06 27.27
CA TYR A 1028 17.92 -1.68 26.73
C TYR A 1028 19.07 -0.68 26.60
N GLY A 1029 18.83 0.52 26.06
CA GLY A 1029 19.82 1.59 25.98
C GLY A 1029 20.29 2.12 27.34
N ALA A 1030 19.47 2.00 28.38
CA ALA A 1030 19.89 2.28 29.76
C ALA A 1030 20.75 1.17 30.38
N LEU A 1031 20.53 -0.10 29.98
CA LEU A 1031 21.30 -1.27 30.42
C LEU A 1031 22.61 -1.48 29.63
N ARG A 1032 22.65 -1.05 28.37
CA ARG A 1032 23.83 -1.04 27.48
C ARG A 1032 24.11 0.39 26.96
N PRO A 1033 24.56 1.32 27.82
CA PRO A 1033 24.76 2.73 27.46
C PRO A 1033 25.80 2.97 26.37
N GLU A 1034 26.65 1.99 26.07
CA GLU A 1034 27.61 1.99 24.96
C GLU A 1034 26.95 1.78 23.59
N VAL A 1035 25.79 1.12 23.53
CA VAL A 1035 25.02 0.85 22.30
C VAL A 1035 24.05 2.02 22.02
N ARG A 1036 23.99 2.52 20.78
CA ARG A 1036 22.91 3.44 20.37
C ARG A 1036 21.60 2.66 20.22
N SER A 1037 20.58 2.92 21.03
CA SER A 1037 19.27 2.24 20.91
C SER A 1037 18.09 3.19 20.79
N VAL A 1038 17.61 3.35 19.56
CA VAL A 1038 16.55 4.29 19.20
C VAL A 1038 15.41 3.55 18.50
N THR A 1039 14.17 3.91 18.83
CA THR A 1039 12.98 3.48 18.09
C THR A 1039 12.45 4.65 17.26
N ILE A 1040 12.21 4.43 15.97
CA ILE A 1040 11.66 5.44 15.06
C ILE A 1040 10.22 5.08 14.72
N ASP A 1041 9.26 5.81 15.29
CA ASP A 1041 7.83 5.69 15.00
C ASP A 1041 7.49 6.40 13.69
N TRP A 1042 7.23 5.58 12.66
CA TRP A 1042 7.02 6.02 11.30
C TRP A 1042 5.58 6.48 11.00
N PRO A 1043 5.41 7.42 10.04
CA PRO A 1043 4.13 7.77 9.44
C PRO A 1043 3.81 6.76 8.32
N VAL A 1044 2.88 7.09 7.41
CA VAL A 1044 2.66 6.27 6.21
C VAL A 1044 3.79 6.53 5.19
N TRP A 1045 4.30 5.46 4.59
CA TRP A 1045 5.29 5.53 3.51
C TRP A 1045 4.62 5.28 2.16
N VAL A 1046 5.13 5.89 1.08
CA VAL A 1046 4.70 5.62 -0.30
C VAL A 1046 5.84 5.22 -1.21
N GLY A 1047 5.48 4.44 -2.24
CA GLY A 1047 6.40 3.89 -3.24
C GLY A 1047 7.02 2.53 -2.89
N ALA A 1048 6.77 1.99 -1.68
CA ALA A 1048 7.21 0.65 -1.29
C ALA A 1048 6.43 0.12 -0.05
N GLY A 1049 6.01 -1.15 -0.07
CA GLY A 1049 5.52 -1.89 1.10
C GLY A 1049 4.00 -2.00 1.24
N ILE A 1050 3.48 -1.80 2.47
CA ILE A 1050 2.07 -2.08 2.81
C ILE A 1050 1.09 -1.12 2.10
N VAL A 1051 1.56 0.07 1.72
CA VAL A 1051 0.77 1.11 1.05
C VAL A 1051 1.40 1.44 -0.30
N GLU A 1052 1.06 0.64 -1.31
CA GLU A 1052 1.53 0.83 -2.68
C GLU A 1052 0.45 1.45 -3.59
N ASN A 1053 0.81 2.61 -4.16
CA ASN A 1053 0.33 3.23 -5.41
C ASN A 1053 -1.18 3.39 -5.69
N ASN A 1054 -2.07 3.08 -4.74
CA ASN A 1054 -3.49 3.43 -4.84
C ASN A 1054 -3.69 4.95 -4.62
N ARG A 1055 -3.81 5.72 -5.72
CA ARG A 1055 -3.94 7.19 -5.73
C ARG A 1055 -5.08 7.67 -4.83
N ASP A 1056 -6.25 7.06 -4.92
CA ASP A 1056 -7.45 7.39 -4.13
C ASP A 1056 -7.22 7.18 -2.63
N TYR A 1057 -6.50 6.12 -2.25
CA TYR A 1057 -6.12 5.86 -0.86
C TYR A 1057 -5.16 6.93 -0.33
N LEU A 1058 -4.18 7.36 -1.13
CA LEU A 1058 -3.28 8.44 -0.76
C LEU A 1058 -3.99 9.79 -0.64
N GLU A 1059 -4.94 10.08 -1.53
CA GLU A 1059 -5.76 11.28 -1.44
C GLU A 1059 -6.70 11.24 -0.23
N ARG A 1060 -7.28 10.08 0.08
CA ARG A 1060 -8.06 9.83 1.31
C ARG A 1060 -7.21 10.01 2.57
N LEU A 1061 -5.96 9.54 2.59
CA LEU A 1061 -5.02 9.77 3.69
C LEU A 1061 -4.71 11.27 3.86
N GLY A 1062 -4.43 11.98 2.76
CA GLY A 1062 -4.19 13.43 2.77
C GLY A 1062 -5.40 14.23 3.26
N LYS A 1063 -6.60 13.92 2.76
CA LYS A 1063 -7.88 14.50 3.23
C LYS A 1063 -8.17 14.16 4.70
N ALA A 1064 -7.79 12.97 5.15
CA ALA A 1064 -7.87 12.57 6.56
C ALA A 1064 -6.66 13.07 7.40
N GLY A 1065 -5.85 13.97 6.86
CA GLY A 1065 -4.73 14.63 7.53
C GLY A 1065 -3.69 13.67 8.09
N VAL A 1066 -3.34 12.61 7.36
CA VAL A 1066 -2.29 11.66 7.75
C VAL A 1066 -0.97 12.05 7.08
N CYS A 1067 0.12 12.04 7.85
CA CYS A 1067 1.45 12.24 7.31
C CYS A 1067 1.82 11.09 6.36
N VAL A 1068 2.27 11.47 5.17
CA VAL A 1068 2.76 10.57 4.13
C VAL A 1068 4.15 11.06 3.73
N ILE A 1069 5.13 10.15 3.76
CA ILE A 1069 6.50 10.42 3.30
C ILE A 1069 6.86 9.50 2.14
N ASP A 1070 7.70 9.96 1.22
CA ASP A 1070 8.25 9.10 0.20
C ASP A 1070 9.37 8.20 0.76
N THR A 1071 9.66 7.12 0.03
CA THR A 1071 10.62 6.10 0.47
C THR A 1071 12.09 6.60 0.51
N SER A 1072 12.44 7.68 -0.20
CA SER A 1072 13.77 8.31 -0.12
C SER A 1072 13.87 9.28 1.07
N GLU A 1073 12.83 10.07 1.38
CA GLU A 1073 12.76 10.85 2.62
C GLU A 1073 12.82 9.94 3.85
N GLY A 1074 12.03 8.86 3.87
CA GLY A 1074 12.04 7.90 4.98
C GLY A 1074 13.40 7.21 5.16
N ALA A 1075 14.06 6.80 4.06
CA ALA A 1075 15.40 6.23 4.12
C ALA A 1075 16.44 7.25 4.63
N TYR A 1076 16.35 8.52 4.20
CA TYR A 1076 17.17 9.61 4.73
C TYR A 1076 16.97 9.77 6.25
N TRP A 1077 15.72 9.81 6.75
CA TRP A 1077 15.45 9.94 8.18
C TRP A 1077 16.03 8.77 8.98
N PHE A 1078 15.98 7.55 8.45
CA PHE A 1078 16.57 6.36 9.09
C PHE A 1078 18.10 6.46 9.22
N VAL A 1079 18.81 6.71 8.12
CA VAL A 1079 20.28 6.84 8.14
C VAL A 1079 20.71 8.11 8.89
N GLY A 1080 19.90 9.16 8.82
CA GLY A 1080 20.07 10.41 9.55
C GLY A 1080 20.02 10.24 11.07
N GLU A 1081 19.04 9.49 11.60
CA GLU A 1081 18.99 9.14 13.03
C GLU A 1081 20.19 8.28 13.43
N LEU A 1082 20.50 7.27 12.62
CA LEU A 1082 21.57 6.31 12.88
C LEU A 1082 22.95 6.97 12.96
N LEU A 1083 23.19 8.06 12.21
CA LEU A 1083 24.43 8.82 12.25
C LEU A 1083 24.38 10.00 13.24
N TYR A 1084 23.38 10.87 13.14
CA TYR A 1084 23.32 12.20 13.77
C TYR A 1084 22.27 12.36 14.89
N GLY A 1085 21.53 11.29 15.21
CA GLY A 1085 20.42 11.31 16.17
C GLY A 1085 20.80 11.14 17.65
N GLY A 1086 19.86 10.71 18.49
CA GLY A 1086 20.07 10.49 19.93
C GLY A 1086 20.97 9.28 20.23
N ARG A 1087 21.49 9.13 21.46
CA ARG A 1087 22.10 7.85 21.89
C ARG A 1087 21.05 6.81 22.23
N ALA A 1088 20.00 7.20 22.95
CA ALA A 1088 18.81 6.38 23.15
C ALA A 1088 17.57 7.27 23.15
N GLY A 1089 16.45 6.76 22.61
CA GLY A 1089 15.25 7.57 22.43
C GLY A 1089 14.10 6.87 21.70
N GLU A 1090 12.97 7.55 21.70
CA GLU A 1090 11.76 7.25 20.93
C GLU A 1090 11.52 8.50 20.07
N VAL A 1091 11.56 8.33 18.75
CA VAL A 1091 11.61 9.41 17.76
C VAL A 1091 10.39 9.27 16.85
N VAL A 1092 9.64 10.33 16.62
CA VAL A 1092 8.53 10.35 15.68
C VAL A 1092 8.93 11.11 14.42
N ILE A 1093 8.63 10.56 13.25
CA ILE A 1093 8.65 11.27 11.98
C ILE A 1093 7.20 11.58 11.59
N ALA A 1094 6.83 12.85 11.54
CA ALA A 1094 5.46 13.30 11.25
C ALA A 1094 5.44 14.77 10.76
N ASP A 1095 4.32 15.24 10.22
CA ASP A 1095 4.14 16.63 9.80
C ASP A 1095 3.21 17.44 10.72
N ASP A 1096 3.31 18.76 10.66
CA ASP A 1096 2.54 19.69 11.49
C ASP A 1096 1.03 19.67 11.22
N ARG A 1097 0.60 19.23 10.03
CA ARG A 1097 -0.82 19.10 9.67
C ARG A 1097 -1.45 17.91 10.37
N THR A 1098 -0.69 16.83 10.54
CA THR A 1098 -1.11 15.59 11.20
C THR A 1098 -1.29 15.78 12.70
N PHE A 1099 -0.39 16.53 13.35
CA PHE A 1099 -0.58 16.90 14.76
C PHE A 1099 -1.87 17.69 14.98
N ALA A 1100 -2.15 18.67 14.12
CA ALA A 1100 -3.36 19.48 14.17
C ALA A 1100 -4.64 18.68 13.85
N SER A 1101 -4.63 17.87 12.78
CA SER A 1101 -5.81 17.13 12.30
C SER A 1101 -6.21 15.96 13.21
N ARG A 1102 -5.23 15.27 13.82
CA ARG A 1102 -5.45 14.07 14.65
C ARG A 1102 -5.48 14.32 16.15
N GLY A 1103 -5.26 15.58 16.56
CA GLY A 1103 -5.18 15.99 17.96
C GLY A 1103 -4.04 15.31 18.70
N TRP A 1104 -2.86 15.19 18.07
CA TRP A 1104 -1.72 14.50 18.68
C TRP A 1104 -0.93 15.43 19.63
N PRO A 1105 -0.40 14.91 20.76
CA PRO A 1105 0.12 15.73 21.85
C PRO A 1105 1.57 16.23 21.63
N ARG A 1106 1.76 17.18 20.70
CA ARG A 1106 3.02 17.94 20.57
C ARG A 1106 3.13 19.08 21.58
N HIS A 1107 4.35 19.56 21.82
CA HIS A 1107 4.57 20.92 22.31
C HIS A 1107 5.57 21.69 21.45
N GLU A 1108 5.27 22.96 21.21
CA GLU A 1108 6.22 23.94 20.74
C GLU A 1108 7.22 24.26 21.85
N LYS A 1109 8.51 24.23 21.48
CA LYS A 1109 9.66 24.14 22.38
C LYS A 1109 9.82 25.32 23.34
N GLU A 1110 9.21 26.45 23.01
CA GLU A 1110 9.30 27.72 23.72
C GLU A 1110 8.50 27.74 25.03
N ALA A 1111 7.49 26.88 25.16
CA ALA A 1111 6.64 26.79 26.34
C ALA A 1111 7.18 25.85 27.44
N LEU A 1112 8.21 25.04 27.15
CA LEU A 1112 8.70 23.99 28.06
C LEU A 1112 10.00 24.37 28.76
N GLN A 1113 9.97 24.42 30.10
CA GLN A 1113 11.19 24.68 30.88
C GLN A 1113 12.01 23.39 31.06
N VAL A 1114 13.31 23.45 30.75
CA VAL A 1114 14.24 22.33 30.99
C VAL A 1114 14.61 22.27 32.48
N THR A 1115 13.99 21.34 33.21
CA THR A 1115 14.19 21.21 34.67
C THR A 1115 15.40 20.37 35.06
N ALA A 1116 15.88 19.50 34.16
CA ALA A 1116 17.14 18.76 34.33
C ALA A 1116 17.70 18.26 32.99
N LYS A 1117 19.02 18.08 32.92
CA LYS A 1117 19.69 17.27 31.89
C LYS A 1117 20.48 16.16 32.58
N GLN A 1118 20.30 14.91 32.15
CA GLN A 1118 20.97 13.74 32.70
C GLN A 1118 21.38 12.77 31.59
N ALA A 1119 22.31 11.86 31.87
CA ALA A 1119 22.49 10.68 31.01
C ALA A 1119 21.17 9.90 30.97
N GLY A 1120 20.66 9.60 29.77
CA GLY A 1120 19.30 9.08 29.57
C GLY A 1120 18.22 10.15 29.35
N GLY A 1121 18.57 11.44 29.19
CA GLY A 1121 17.70 12.43 28.56
C GLY A 1121 17.40 13.70 29.37
N THR A 1122 16.72 14.63 28.70
CA THR A 1122 16.24 15.90 29.27
C THR A 1122 14.98 15.68 30.10
N ARG A 1123 14.71 16.55 31.09
CA ARG A 1123 13.39 16.71 31.71
C ARG A 1123 12.80 18.05 31.33
N TYR A 1124 11.50 18.05 31.08
CA TYR A 1124 10.72 19.24 30.78
C TYR A 1124 9.56 19.36 31.78
N ALA A 1125 9.10 20.58 32.03
CA ALA A 1125 7.87 20.87 32.78
C ALA A 1125 7.04 21.93 32.04
N ILE A 1126 5.72 21.90 32.29
CA ILE A 1126 4.77 22.99 32.01
C ILE A 1126 4.50 23.71 33.32
#